data_AF-A0A7C4DL74-F1
#
_entry.id   AF-A0A7C4DL74-F1
#
_cell.length_a   1.000
_cell.length_b   1.000
_cell.length_c   1.000
_cell.angle_alpha   90.00
_cell.angle_beta   90.00
_cell.angle_gamma   90.00
#
_symmetry.space_group_name_H-M   'P 1'
#
loop_
_entity.id
_entity.type
_entity.pdbx_description
1 polymer ?
#
loop_
_entity_poly.entity_id
_entity_poly.type
_entity_poly.pdbx_seq_one_letter_code
_entity_poly.pdbx_strand_id
1 'polypeptide(L)'
;MSAPFTLLDVPTFDAILSPVSQSIATAISVPRLFLRRFAVARQLAQSNRRVSEGCDPKAAIRRLALPTPSVHHDLRDGRLGAVAPQNAMTRIEKAVRKPQRALRYDKRPAASRRARIVEHTQLYLIDEVQRDSGVATPRPPVNRYRENGGRHKLLGAVYTPPEVAAILTRWAVRSANDSVLDPACGEGVFLSAARTRLADLGARRFNCLGVDIDPEIAVKVGFVCADFFRWVKTAQPVDVIVGNPPFIRSHLFPEESRALAFAEMAKMGLRPSRLMSTWVPFLAVCSRLLKKDGRLAMVVPEELLHVGYAEELRRFLLSRFRRVVVCFPARGIFAEVQAAVVLLLCDNEIGGPSGLLTMDYSALEQGDMHAVEPAKPWDWNRKWTHLFLAPRNRQLLDDLQGRMKWQPFHAYGRVEVGVVTGDNDFFILSRRQIAGVDANHLVPIVTSAKDLRGIRFGVEDFRQIVSQNRPAFLLKATEAYDELPAHVRAYVASGEARQVHARYKCRIREPWYAVPSVWECDALLLRQAGVLPRLVHLSRKCTATDTIHRVRWKTPSLGRRHAVSFLNTITLLWAELTGRSYGGGVLELMPSEANKLPLPDPVVTLDAVFDVVDERVRSRMFHEAVSLVDDVVLPGWLSAGEREAASEALTALVRRRSSIDNVHN
;
A
#
# COMPACT_ATOMS: atom_id res chain seq x y z
N MET A 1 -82.10 -20.19 9.37
CA MET A 1 -82.04 -18.81 8.83
C MET A 1 -80.58 -18.45 8.61
N SER A 2 -80.26 -17.74 7.52
CA SER A 2 -78.99 -17.03 7.24
C SER A 2 -77.66 -17.72 7.62
N ALA A 3 -76.97 -18.25 6.60
CA ALA A 3 -75.56 -18.66 6.60
C ALA A 3 -74.76 -17.70 5.67
N PRO A 4 -73.51 -17.96 5.18
CA PRO A 4 -72.40 -18.82 5.64
C PRO A 4 -70.95 -18.21 5.47
N PHE A 5 -69.90 -19.04 5.70
CA PHE A 5 -68.55 -19.08 5.04
C PHE A 5 -67.42 -18.09 5.42
N THR A 6 -66.11 -18.43 5.51
CA THR A 6 -65.26 -19.69 5.48
C THR A 6 -63.87 -19.31 6.12
N LEU A 7 -63.16 -20.09 6.98
CA LEU A 7 -62.33 -21.32 6.76
C LEU A 7 -61.24 -21.15 5.66
N LEU A 8 -59.97 -21.58 5.73
CA LEU A 8 -59.06 -22.28 6.67
C LEU A 8 -57.62 -21.73 6.41
N ASP A 9 -56.56 -21.76 7.24
CA ASP A 9 -56.00 -22.60 8.31
C ASP A 9 -54.72 -23.38 7.91
N VAL A 10 -53.84 -23.61 8.89
CA VAL A 10 -52.44 -24.09 8.76
C VAL A 10 -52.34 -25.63 8.87
N PRO A 11 -51.22 -26.27 8.49
CA PRO A 11 -50.71 -27.32 9.38
C PRO A 11 -49.17 -27.38 9.55
N THR A 12 -48.74 -27.98 10.67
CA THR A 12 -47.35 -28.22 11.10
C THR A 12 -47.10 -29.71 11.36
N PHE A 13 -45.88 -30.21 11.08
CA PHE A 13 -45.18 -31.41 11.64
C PHE A 13 -45.98 -32.75 11.72
N ASP A 14 -45.43 -33.92 11.37
CA ASP A 14 -44.16 -34.50 11.83
C ASP A 14 -43.79 -35.81 11.06
N ALA A 15 -42.74 -36.53 11.51
CA ALA A 15 -42.34 -37.94 11.18
C ALA A 15 -41.50 -38.20 9.89
N ILE A 16 -40.57 -39.17 9.79
CA ILE A 16 -39.82 -40.04 10.73
C ILE A 16 -38.63 -40.71 9.97
N LEU A 17 -37.48 -40.91 10.64
CA LEU A 17 -36.36 -41.87 10.38
C LEU A 17 -35.59 -41.96 9.02
N SER A 18 -34.31 -42.32 9.17
CA SER A 18 -33.24 -42.65 8.19
C SER A 18 -32.90 -44.16 8.34
N PRO A 19 -31.97 -44.84 7.60
CA PRO A 19 -31.11 -44.50 6.43
C PRO A 19 -31.22 -45.52 5.26
N VAL A 20 -30.36 -45.41 4.23
CA VAL A 20 -29.55 -46.52 3.65
C VAL A 20 -28.50 -45.96 2.66
N SER A 21 -27.31 -46.58 2.63
CA SER A 21 -26.17 -46.24 1.76
C SER A 21 -25.86 -47.37 0.77
N GLN A 22 -24.87 -47.17 -0.11
CA GLN A 22 -24.29 -48.12 -1.10
C GLN A 22 -25.06 -48.25 -2.42
N SER A 23 -24.45 -48.60 -3.57
CA SER A 23 -23.06 -48.46 -4.07
C SER A 23 -23.06 -48.88 -5.56
N ILE A 24 -21.91 -48.75 -6.24
CA ILE A 24 -21.43 -49.42 -7.47
C ILE A 24 -21.07 -48.44 -8.60
N ALA A 25 -19.78 -48.48 -8.96
CA ALA A 25 -19.23 -47.93 -10.20
C ALA A 25 -19.21 -49.01 -11.28
N THR A 26 -19.17 -48.63 -12.57
CA THR A 26 -18.26 -49.16 -13.61
C THR A 26 -18.36 -48.27 -14.86
N ALA A 27 -17.26 -48.15 -15.61
CA ALA A 27 -17.12 -47.31 -16.80
C ALA A 27 -17.82 -47.86 -18.05
N ILE A 28 -17.90 -47.07 -19.14
CA ILE A 28 -17.51 -47.45 -20.52
C ILE A 28 -17.55 -46.23 -21.49
N SER A 29 -16.81 -46.36 -22.59
CA SER A 29 -16.33 -45.40 -23.61
C SER A 29 -17.30 -44.46 -24.35
N VAL A 30 -16.75 -43.27 -24.69
CA VAL A 30 -16.58 -42.64 -26.03
C VAL A 30 -17.47 -43.12 -27.19
N PRO A 31 -17.96 -42.17 -28.03
CA PRO A 31 -17.80 -42.31 -29.49
C PRO A 31 -17.12 -41.12 -30.19
N ARG A 32 -16.29 -41.40 -31.20
CA ARG A 32 -15.75 -40.47 -32.22
C ARG A 32 -15.89 -41.14 -33.61
N LEU A 33 -15.92 -40.31 -34.67
CA LEU A 33 -15.97 -40.66 -36.13
C LEU A 33 -17.33 -41.19 -36.63
N PHE A 34 -17.89 -40.82 -37.80
CA PHE A 34 -17.35 -40.43 -39.12
C PHE A 34 -18.16 -39.25 -39.73
N LEU A 35 -17.61 -38.21 -40.34
CA LEU A 35 -16.94 -38.10 -41.66
C LEU A 35 -17.75 -38.52 -42.92
N ARG A 36 -18.33 -37.52 -43.60
CA ARG A 36 -18.62 -37.38 -45.06
C ARG A 36 -19.08 -35.92 -45.26
N ARG A 37 -18.63 -35.10 -46.22
CA ARG A 37 -17.97 -35.33 -47.53
C ARG A 37 -16.77 -34.42 -47.80
N PHE A 38 -15.90 -34.87 -48.72
CA PHE A 38 -14.85 -34.13 -49.44
C PHE A 38 -15.46 -32.98 -50.29
N ALA A 39 -14.89 -31.76 -50.42
CA ALA A 39 -13.59 -31.29 -50.99
C ALA A 39 -13.69 -30.87 -52.47
N VAL A 40 -12.96 -29.82 -52.90
CA VAL A 40 -12.32 -29.65 -54.23
C VAL A 40 -11.49 -28.34 -54.32
N ALA A 41 -10.28 -28.46 -54.89
CA ALA A 41 -9.42 -27.47 -55.55
C ALA A 41 -8.94 -26.16 -54.86
N ARG A 42 -7.62 -26.12 -54.61
CA ARG A 42 -6.76 -24.95 -54.92
C ARG A 42 -6.64 -24.78 -56.45
N GLN A 43 -6.12 -23.62 -56.87
CA GLN A 43 -5.08 -23.41 -57.92
C GLN A 43 -5.48 -22.59 -59.16
N LEU A 44 -5.05 -21.32 -59.17
CA LEU A 44 -4.69 -20.43 -60.30
C LEU A 44 -4.18 -19.14 -59.61
N ALA A 45 -2.89 -18.88 -59.35
CA ALA A 45 -1.66 -19.03 -60.13
C ALA A 45 -1.46 -17.95 -61.23
N GLN A 46 -0.58 -16.99 -60.89
CA GLN A 46 0.38 -16.29 -61.75
C GLN A 46 -0.04 -15.07 -62.62
N SER A 47 0.94 -14.16 -62.75
CA SER A 47 1.08 -13.04 -63.73
C SER A 47 -0.05 -12.00 -63.81
N ASN A 48 0.22 -10.73 -63.51
CA ASN A 48 1.15 -9.94 -64.33
C ASN A 48 1.98 -8.87 -63.60
N ARG A 49 3.09 -8.48 -64.22
CA ARG A 49 4.09 -7.50 -63.74
C ARG A 49 3.99 -6.15 -64.49
N ARG A 50 4.16 -5.06 -63.75
CA ARG A 50 4.91 -3.81 -64.10
C ARG A 50 4.39 -2.90 -65.24
N VAL A 51 5.04 -1.71 -65.28
CA VAL A 51 4.86 -0.53 -66.14
C VAL A 51 3.82 0.45 -65.55
N SER A 52 4.11 1.72 -65.25
CA SER A 52 5.28 2.60 -65.50
C SER A 52 5.55 3.62 -64.37
N GLU A 53 6.79 4.16 -64.34
CA GLU A 53 7.25 5.56 -64.11
C GLU A 53 6.29 6.62 -63.49
N GLY A 54 6.70 7.66 -62.74
CA GLY A 54 8.03 8.17 -62.35
C GLY A 54 7.95 9.66 -61.91
N CYS A 55 8.91 10.15 -61.10
CA CYS A 55 9.22 11.57 -60.78
C CYS A 55 8.23 12.53 -60.05
N ASP A 56 8.70 13.05 -58.90
CA ASP A 56 8.51 14.42 -58.34
C ASP A 56 9.08 15.48 -59.34
N PRO A 57 8.72 16.81 -59.41
CA PRO A 57 8.35 17.70 -58.29
C PRO A 57 7.39 18.93 -58.51
N LYS A 58 7.04 19.59 -57.39
CA LYS A 58 6.66 21.01 -57.15
C LYS A 58 6.17 21.95 -58.30
N ALA A 59 4.93 22.46 -58.18
CA ALA A 59 4.51 23.86 -58.46
C ALA A 59 3.10 24.12 -57.84
N ALA A 60 2.89 25.07 -56.91
CA ALA A 60 2.53 26.50 -57.09
C ALA A 60 1.10 26.72 -57.67
N ILE A 61 0.15 27.44 -57.04
CA ILE A 61 0.03 28.92 -56.87
C ILE A 61 -1.16 29.21 -55.88
N ARG A 62 -1.00 29.97 -54.78
CA ARG A 62 -1.39 31.42 -54.59
C ARG A 62 -2.92 31.68 -54.69
N ARG A 63 -3.63 32.26 -53.71
CA ARG A 63 -3.60 33.61 -53.06
C ARG A 63 -4.69 33.59 -51.93
N LEU A 64 -4.85 34.47 -50.92
CA LEU A 64 -4.20 35.67 -50.35
C LEU A 64 -3.85 35.37 -48.85
N ALA A 65 -3.14 36.13 -48.00
CA ALA A 65 -2.74 37.54 -47.81
C ALA A 65 -3.75 38.41 -46.99
N LEU A 66 -3.60 38.56 -45.66
CA LEU A 66 -2.71 39.46 -44.86
C LEU A 66 -3.41 40.80 -44.47
N PRO A 67 -2.95 41.63 -43.49
CA PRO A 67 -1.62 41.65 -42.83
C PRO A 67 -1.58 41.80 -41.29
N THR A 68 -0.38 41.60 -40.74
CA THR A 68 0.13 42.19 -39.49
C THR A 68 1.21 43.25 -39.81
N PRO A 69 1.52 44.20 -38.90
CA PRO A 69 2.72 45.03 -38.98
C PRO A 69 3.82 44.61 -37.99
N SER A 70 5.08 44.83 -38.39
CA SER A 70 6.30 44.59 -37.59
C SER A 70 7.40 45.58 -37.98
N VAL A 71 8.28 45.95 -37.05
CA VAL A 71 9.53 46.73 -37.26
C VAL A 71 10.58 46.10 -36.31
N HIS A 72 11.61 45.39 -36.78
CA HIS A 72 12.96 45.85 -37.20
C HIS A 72 13.74 46.61 -36.09
N HIS A 73 15.04 46.44 -35.85
CA HIS A 73 16.20 45.80 -36.53
C HIS A 73 17.20 45.25 -35.44
N ASP A 74 18.00 44.18 -35.62
CA ASP A 74 19.37 44.10 -36.23
C ASP A 74 20.44 45.02 -35.58
N LEU A 75 21.74 44.68 -35.37
CA LEU A 75 22.61 43.54 -35.75
C LEU A 75 23.92 43.46 -34.88
N ARG A 76 24.47 42.23 -34.74
CA ARG A 76 25.90 41.79 -34.74
C ARG A 76 27.00 42.17 -33.69
N ASP A 77 27.77 41.11 -33.41
CA ASP A 77 29.24 40.97 -33.24
C ASP A 77 30.02 41.65 -32.09
N GLY A 78 31.00 40.91 -31.53
CA GLY A 78 32.14 41.51 -30.80
C GLY A 78 32.71 40.72 -29.62
N ARG A 79 33.83 40.01 -29.84
CA ARG A 79 34.62 39.23 -28.87
C ARG A 79 35.27 40.04 -27.71
N LEU A 80 35.68 39.28 -26.68
CA LEU A 80 36.80 39.52 -25.71
C LEU A 80 36.61 40.54 -24.58
N GLY A 81 37.19 40.21 -23.41
CA GLY A 81 37.45 41.17 -22.32
C GLY A 81 37.15 40.63 -20.91
N ALA A 82 38.16 40.09 -20.22
CA ALA A 82 38.14 39.99 -18.77
C ALA A 82 38.76 41.27 -18.17
N VAL A 83 38.22 41.79 -17.06
CA VAL A 83 38.89 42.67 -16.06
C VAL A 83 37.90 42.96 -14.92
N ALA A 84 38.35 42.94 -13.66
CA ALA A 84 37.60 43.39 -12.48
C ALA A 84 37.81 44.92 -12.26
N PRO A 85 37.05 45.62 -11.38
CA PRO A 85 37.63 45.81 -10.02
C PRO A 85 36.66 46.15 -8.85
N GLN A 86 37.22 46.15 -7.63
CA GLN A 86 36.95 47.03 -6.46
C GLN A 86 35.55 47.02 -5.79
N ASN A 87 35.41 46.68 -4.50
CA ASN A 87 35.94 47.24 -3.23
C ASN A 87 35.14 48.43 -2.65
N ALA A 88 34.44 48.18 -1.53
CA ALA A 88 34.36 49.09 -0.38
C ALA A 88 33.98 48.32 0.89
N MET A 89 34.78 48.47 1.96
CA MET A 89 34.47 47.90 3.29
C MET A 89 33.61 48.86 4.12
N THR A 90 32.92 48.33 5.14
CA THR A 90 33.13 48.82 6.52
C THR A 90 32.73 47.77 7.55
N ARG A 91 33.53 47.66 8.63
CA ARG A 91 33.28 46.83 9.83
C ARG A 91 32.92 47.75 11.00
N ILE A 92 32.20 47.23 12.00
CA ILE A 92 32.49 47.34 13.45
C ILE A 92 31.58 46.36 14.22
N GLU A 93 31.98 45.95 15.43
CA GLU A 93 31.56 44.71 16.09
C GLU A 93 30.64 44.85 17.33
N LYS A 94 30.00 43.73 17.72
CA LYS A 94 29.69 43.24 19.10
C LYS A 94 28.91 44.13 20.11
N ALA A 95 27.79 43.60 20.65
CA ALA A 95 27.72 43.09 22.05
C ALA A 95 26.33 42.50 22.49
N VAL A 96 26.38 41.26 22.99
CA VAL A 96 25.65 40.64 24.13
C VAL A 96 24.31 41.23 24.66
N ARG A 97 23.21 40.41 24.64
CA ARG A 97 22.44 39.97 25.84
C ARG A 97 21.25 39.03 25.51
N LYS A 98 21.00 38.02 26.36
CA LYS A 98 19.68 37.33 26.54
C LYS A 98 18.78 38.17 27.46
N PRO A 99 17.45 37.96 27.47
CA PRO A 99 16.87 37.13 28.55
C PRO A 99 15.70 36.22 28.12
N GLN A 100 15.20 35.42 29.07
CA GLN A 100 14.07 34.49 28.98
C GLN A 100 12.75 35.10 29.51
N ARG A 101 11.67 34.31 29.45
CA ARG A 101 10.31 34.41 30.05
C ARG A 101 9.26 35.06 29.13
N ALA A 102 8.12 34.43 28.79
CA ALA A 102 7.11 33.62 29.49
C ALA A 102 5.88 34.44 29.90
N LEU A 103 4.76 34.19 29.21
CA LEU A 103 3.39 34.64 29.46
C LEU A 103 2.49 33.44 29.11
N ARG A 104 2.00 32.65 30.08
CA ARG A 104 0.74 32.87 30.82
C ARG A 104 -0.43 33.25 29.90
N TYR A 105 -1.21 32.24 29.51
CA TYR A 105 -2.58 32.40 29.03
C TYR A 105 -3.51 32.45 30.25
N ASP A 106 -4.37 33.46 30.32
CA ASP A 106 -5.40 33.57 31.37
C ASP A 106 -6.83 33.45 30.81
N LYS A 107 -7.79 33.20 31.69
CA LYS A 107 -9.09 32.58 31.34
C LYS A 107 -10.26 33.58 31.16
N ARG A 108 -10.95 33.45 30.02
CA ARG A 108 -12.41 33.70 29.79
C ARG A 108 -12.93 35.16 29.95
N PRO A 109 -14.17 35.47 29.51
CA PRO A 109 -14.76 35.14 28.21
C PRO A 109 -15.47 36.35 27.54
N ALA A 110 -15.43 36.44 26.20
CA ALA A 110 -16.35 37.30 25.44
C ALA A 110 -17.47 36.44 24.83
N ALA A 111 -18.73 36.76 25.15
CA ALA A 111 -19.88 35.94 24.75
C ALA A 111 -20.63 36.48 23.52
N SER A 112 -21.28 35.55 22.83
CA SER A 112 -22.45 35.69 21.94
C SER A 112 -22.22 35.72 20.41
N ARG A 113 -23.21 35.09 19.74
CA ARG A 113 -23.50 35.08 18.29
C ARG A 113 -22.56 34.31 17.36
N ARG A 114 -22.52 32.98 17.51
CA ARG A 114 -22.63 32.03 16.38
C ARG A 114 -23.09 30.63 16.83
N ALA A 115 -23.76 29.92 15.90
CA ALA A 115 -24.16 28.51 15.96
C ALA A 115 -25.15 28.07 17.07
N ARG A 116 -26.46 28.15 16.79
CA ARG A 116 -27.53 27.42 17.51
C ARG A 116 -28.33 26.50 16.56
N ILE A 117 -27.63 25.87 15.61
CA ILE A 117 -28.22 25.08 14.49
C ILE A 117 -27.68 23.63 14.46
N VAL A 118 -26.70 23.27 15.29
CA VAL A 118 -26.03 21.94 15.22
C VAL A 118 -26.77 20.85 16.01
N GLU A 119 -27.39 21.19 17.15
CA GLU A 119 -27.94 20.22 18.13
C GLU A 119 -29.07 19.34 17.57
N HIS A 120 -29.95 19.87 16.72
CA HIS A 120 -31.09 19.11 16.16
C HIS A 120 -30.69 17.95 15.20
N THR A 121 -29.42 17.82 14.84
CA THR A 121 -28.98 16.86 13.81
C THR A 121 -28.63 15.48 14.37
N GLN A 122 -28.14 15.40 15.62
CA GLN A 122 -27.76 14.14 16.27
C GLN A 122 -28.94 13.41 16.91
N LEU A 123 -29.88 14.16 17.51
CA LEU A 123 -31.04 13.61 18.23
C LEU A 123 -31.88 12.65 17.40
N TYR A 124 -32.13 12.96 16.12
CA TYR A 124 -33.05 12.17 15.28
C TYR A 124 -32.63 10.71 15.07
N LEU A 125 -31.32 10.42 15.02
CA LEU A 125 -30.79 9.06 14.90
C LEU A 125 -30.85 8.26 16.21
N ILE A 126 -31.04 8.94 17.34
CA ILE A 126 -31.08 8.34 18.68
C ILE A 126 -32.54 8.19 19.13
N ASP A 127 -33.39 9.17 18.85
CA ASP A 127 -34.82 9.18 19.21
C ASP A 127 -35.65 8.12 18.47
N GLU A 128 -35.40 7.87 17.18
CA GLU A 128 -36.03 6.74 16.45
C GLU A 128 -35.60 5.39 17.05
N VAL A 129 -34.35 5.32 17.52
CA VAL A 129 -33.70 4.09 18.03
C VAL A 129 -34.15 3.74 19.45
N GLN A 130 -34.91 4.58 20.15
CA GLN A 130 -35.49 4.23 21.46
C GLN A 130 -36.90 3.64 21.40
N ARG A 131 -37.59 3.62 20.24
CA ARG A 131 -39.02 3.27 20.15
C ARG A 131 -39.37 1.80 19.89
N ASP A 132 -38.41 0.89 19.92
CA ASP A 132 -38.64 -0.51 19.49
C ASP A 132 -37.85 -1.50 20.36
N SER A 133 -38.57 -2.23 21.22
CA SER A 133 -38.03 -2.93 22.40
C SER A 133 -38.49 -4.40 22.50
N GLY A 134 -37.81 -5.28 21.77
CA GLY A 134 -37.88 -6.74 21.93
C GLY A 134 -36.58 -7.33 22.52
N VAL A 135 -36.69 -8.13 23.59
CA VAL A 135 -35.53 -8.64 24.37
C VAL A 135 -35.14 -10.07 23.97
N ALA A 136 -33.85 -10.29 23.70
CA ALA A 136 -33.26 -11.63 23.59
C ALA A 136 -31.75 -11.59 23.94
N THR A 137 -31.26 -12.48 24.81
CA THR A 137 -29.93 -12.41 25.43
C THR A 137 -28.80 -13.02 24.56
N PRO A 138 -27.60 -12.41 24.48
CA PRO A 138 -26.43 -13.00 23.78
C PRO A 138 -25.34 -13.55 24.73
N ARG A 139 -24.62 -14.58 24.27
CA ARG A 139 -23.41 -15.16 24.92
C ARG A 139 -22.12 -14.39 24.54
N PRO A 140 -21.04 -14.44 25.36
CA PRO A 140 -19.80 -13.70 25.09
C PRO A 140 -18.87 -14.39 24.06
N PRO A 141 -18.01 -13.62 23.35
CA PRO A 141 -17.06 -14.16 22.37
C PRO A 141 -15.72 -14.59 23.00
N VAL A 142 -15.10 -15.63 22.42
CA VAL A 142 -13.80 -16.18 22.87
C VAL A 142 -12.62 -15.46 22.19
N ASN A 143 -11.59 -15.16 22.97
CA ASN A 143 -10.45 -14.31 22.56
C ASN A 143 -9.37 -15.13 21.81
N ARG A 144 -9.04 -14.79 20.56
CA ARG A 144 -8.32 -15.67 19.60
C ARG A 144 -6.80 -15.44 19.43
N TYR A 145 -6.15 -14.62 20.26
CA TYR A 145 -4.88 -13.95 19.88
C TYR A 145 -3.60 -14.33 20.67
N ARG A 146 -3.44 -15.56 21.20
CA ARG A 146 -2.26 -15.88 22.04
C ARG A 146 -1.40 -17.11 21.72
N GLU A 147 -1.80 -18.01 20.83
CA GLU A 147 -1.07 -19.27 20.61
C GLU A 147 -0.75 -19.47 19.12
N ASN A 148 0.55 -19.68 18.80
CA ASN A 148 1.17 -20.23 17.56
C ASN A 148 2.51 -19.54 17.19
N GLY A 149 3.56 -19.74 17.99
CA GLY A 149 4.90 -19.17 17.75
C GLY A 149 6.06 -20.16 17.97
N GLY A 150 6.50 -20.84 16.90
CA GLY A 150 7.70 -21.69 16.92
C GLY A 150 9.00 -20.91 16.66
N ARG A 151 10.17 -21.49 17.01
CA ARG A 151 11.50 -20.85 16.97
C ARG A 151 11.84 -20.15 15.64
N HIS A 152 11.62 -20.82 14.51
CA HIS A 152 11.87 -20.25 13.16
C HIS A 152 11.10 -18.92 12.92
N LYS A 153 9.90 -18.80 13.49
CA LYS A 153 9.04 -17.61 13.35
C LYS A 153 9.46 -16.45 14.26
N LEU A 154 10.20 -16.74 15.34
CA LEU A 154 10.80 -15.74 16.24
C LEU A 154 12.08 -15.14 15.65
N LEU A 155 12.90 -15.96 14.97
CA LEU A 155 14.12 -15.51 14.28
C LEU A 155 13.84 -14.87 12.90
N GLY A 156 12.59 -14.96 12.41
CA GLY A 156 12.21 -14.41 11.11
C GLY A 156 12.92 -15.09 9.94
N ALA A 157 13.30 -16.36 10.11
CA ALA A 157 13.99 -17.16 9.11
C ALA A 157 13.04 -17.49 7.96
N VAL A 158 13.54 -17.34 6.73
CA VAL A 158 12.83 -17.65 5.49
C VAL A 158 13.66 -18.66 4.73
N TYR A 159 13.14 -19.87 4.54
CA TYR A 159 13.84 -20.89 3.77
C TYR A 159 14.03 -20.40 2.33
N THR A 160 15.24 -20.61 1.80
CA THR A 160 15.59 -20.23 0.43
C THR A 160 15.83 -21.50 -0.38
N PRO A 161 15.04 -21.76 -1.44
CA PRO A 161 15.23 -22.95 -2.25
C PRO A 161 16.67 -23.03 -2.81
N PRO A 162 17.30 -24.23 -2.82
CA PRO A 162 18.68 -24.40 -3.27
C PRO A 162 18.94 -23.89 -4.70
N GLU A 163 17.96 -24.01 -5.60
CA GLU A 163 18.05 -23.50 -6.97
C GLU A 163 18.16 -21.97 -7.00
N VAL A 164 17.40 -21.24 -6.17
CA VAL A 164 17.51 -19.78 -6.07
C VAL A 164 18.87 -19.38 -5.50
N ALA A 165 19.35 -20.09 -4.47
CA ALA A 165 20.66 -19.83 -3.89
C ALA A 165 21.79 -20.07 -4.92
N ALA A 166 21.70 -21.14 -5.72
CA ALA A 166 22.64 -21.44 -6.80
C ALA A 166 22.63 -20.36 -7.90
N ILE A 167 21.45 -19.96 -8.36
CA ILE A 167 21.27 -18.93 -9.39
C ILE A 167 21.85 -17.58 -8.96
N LEU A 168 21.50 -17.10 -7.76
CA LEU A 168 22.01 -15.84 -7.20
C LEU A 168 23.54 -15.88 -7.04
N THR A 169 24.07 -17.00 -6.54
CA THR A 169 25.51 -17.15 -6.28
C THR A 169 26.31 -17.25 -7.57
N ARG A 170 25.79 -17.92 -8.60
CA ARG A 170 26.39 -17.98 -9.94
C ARG A 170 26.53 -16.59 -10.60
N TRP A 171 25.54 -15.71 -10.40
CA TRP A 171 25.58 -14.32 -10.88
C TRP A 171 26.60 -13.46 -10.10
N ALA A 172 26.71 -13.67 -8.79
CA ALA A 172 27.51 -12.85 -7.89
C ALA A 172 29.00 -13.24 -7.85
N VAL A 173 29.30 -14.54 -7.85
CA VAL A 173 30.66 -15.10 -7.78
C VAL A 173 31.18 -15.32 -9.20
N ARG A 174 32.22 -14.54 -9.54
CA ARG A 174 32.75 -14.40 -10.91
C ARG A 174 34.24 -14.74 -11.02
N SER A 175 34.94 -14.86 -9.89
CA SER A 175 36.35 -15.26 -9.82
C SER A 175 36.57 -16.35 -8.76
N ALA A 176 37.48 -17.28 -9.02
CA ALA A 176 37.95 -18.26 -8.04
C ALA A 176 38.58 -17.64 -6.78
N ASN A 177 38.95 -16.36 -6.85
CA ASN A 177 39.56 -15.60 -5.75
C ASN A 177 38.54 -14.73 -4.98
N ASP A 178 37.27 -14.74 -5.35
CA ASP A 178 36.24 -13.93 -4.69
C ASP A 178 36.08 -14.33 -3.21
N SER A 179 36.18 -13.36 -2.30
CA SER A 179 35.73 -13.51 -0.91
C SER A 179 34.22 -13.39 -0.82
N VAL A 180 33.57 -14.43 -0.30
CA VAL A 180 32.10 -14.57 -0.23
C VAL A 180 31.64 -14.57 1.22
N LEU A 181 30.65 -13.74 1.54
CA LEU A 181 29.99 -13.70 2.84
C LEU A 181 28.49 -14.00 2.70
N ASP A 182 27.96 -14.77 3.64
CA ASP A 182 26.53 -14.77 3.96
C ASP A 182 26.35 -14.25 5.40
N PRO A 183 25.67 -13.10 5.60
CA PRO A 183 25.58 -12.40 6.88
C PRO A 183 24.51 -12.96 7.83
N ALA A 184 23.66 -13.88 7.37
CA ALA A 184 22.58 -14.50 8.13
C ALA A 184 22.33 -15.91 7.58
N CYS A 185 23.36 -16.75 7.69
CA CYS A 185 23.55 -17.86 6.78
C CYS A 185 22.66 -19.09 7.00
N GLY A 186 22.02 -19.22 8.16
CA GLY A 186 21.18 -20.37 8.49
C GLY A 186 21.93 -21.69 8.24
N GLU A 187 21.24 -22.67 7.67
CA GLU A 187 21.80 -23.97 7.29
C GLU A 187 22.90 -23.90 6.19
N GLY A 188 23.24 -22.70 5.69
CA GLY A 188 24.38 -22.47 4.81
C GLY A 188 24.12 -22.71 3.33
N VAL A 189 22.86 -22.67 2.87
CA VAL A 189 22.46 -22.97 1.48
C VAL A 189 23.23 -22.13 0.45
N PHE A 190 23.40 -20.83 0.69
CA PHE A 190 24.20 -19.95 -0.16
C PHE A 190 25.70 -20.23 -0.08
N LEU A 191 26.21 -20.63 1.08
CA LEU A 191 27.64 -20.94 1.26
C LEU A 191 28.01 -22.29 0.64
N SER A 192 27.07 -23.23 0.59
CA SER A 192 27.16 -24.46 -0.21
C SER A 192 27.23 -24.11 -1.70
N ALA A 193 26.28 -23.32 -2.20
CA ALA A 193 26.29 -22.82 -3.58
C ALA A 193 27.57 -22.04 -3.94
N ALA A 194 28.11 -21.25 -3.01
CA ALA A 194 29.33 -20.48 -3.20
C ALA A 194 30.57 -21.36 -3.31
N ARG A 195 30.69 -22.41 -2.48
CA ARG A 195 31.78 -23.39 -2.57
C ARG A 195 31.76 -24.11 -3.91
N THR A 196 30.59 -24.57 -4.37
CA THR A 196 30.43 -25.17 -5.70
C THR A 196 30.84 -24.19 -6.80
N ARG A 197 30.29 -22.97 -6.80
CA ARG A 197 30.61 -21.97 -7.84
C ARG A 197 32.08 -21.56 -7.86
N LEU A 198 32.74 -21.47 -6.70
CA LEU A 198 34.18 -21.22 -6.62
C LEU A 198 34.98 -22.41 -7.16
N ALA A 199 34.57 -23.66 -6.87
CA ALA A 199 35.19 -24.86 -7.42
C ALA A 199 35.08 -24.91 -8.95
N ASP A 200 33.91 -24.61 -9.52
CA ASP A 200 33.67 -24.52 -10.97
C ASP A 200 34.58 -23.48 -11.66
N LEU A 201 34.94 -22.43 -10.94
CA LEU A 201 35.87 -21.38 -11.40
C LEU A 201 37.35 -21.74 -11.19
N GLY A 202 37.66 -22.89 -10.57
CA GLY A 202 39.02 -23.40 -10.35
C GLY A 202 39.62 -23.10 -8.97
N ALA A 203 38.82 -22.69 -7.98
CA ALA A 203 39.32 -22.39 -6.64
C ALA A 203 39.79 -23.65 -5.90
N ARG A 204 41.05 -23.65 -5.43
CA ARG A 204 41.61 -24.74 -4.59
C ARG A 204 41.34 -24.55 -3.09
N ARG A 205 40.89 -23.37 -2.67
CA ARG A 205 40.49 -23.02 -1.30
C ARG A 205 39.30 -22.08 -1.38
N PHE A 206 38.26 -22.34 -0.60
CA PHE A 206 37.04 -21.55 -0.61
C PHE A 206 37.12 -20.41 0.40
N ASN A 207 37.14 -19.17 -0.07
CA ASN A 207 37.10 -17.98 0.77
C ASN A 207 35.65 -17.61 1.10
N CYS A 208 34.97 -18.49 1.84
CA CYS A 208 33.56 -18.35 2.20
C CYS A 208 33.40 -18.21 3.72
N LEU A 209 32.63 -17.22 4.16
CA LEU A 209 32.31 -16.99 5.57
C LEU A 209 30.80 -16.92 5.80
N GLY A 210 30.33 -17.56 6.86
CA GLY A 210 28.96 -17.43 7.35
C GLY A 210 28.93 -16.77 8.72
N VAL A 211 27.89 -15.98 8.96
CA VAL A 211 27.54 -15.43 10.27
C VAL A 211 26.09 -15.79 10.57
N ASP A 212 25.82 -16.34 11.75
CA ASP A 212 24.46 -16.51 12.26
C ASP A 212 24.40 -16.21 13.76
N ILE A 213 23.22 -15.84 14.24
CA ILE A 213 22.96 -15.58 15.66
C ILE A 213 22.54 -16.85 16.42
N ASP A 214 22.04 -17.88 15.74
CA ASP A 214 21.68 -19.15 16.38
C ASP A 214 22.94 -20.04 16.58
N PRO A 215 23.31 -20.36 17.83
CA PRO A 215 24.49 -21.17 18.12
C PRO A 215 24.37 -22.62 17.64
N GLU A 216 23.16 -23.18 17.56
CA GLU A 216 22.95 -24.56 17.08
C GLU A 216 23.27 -24.67 15.60
N ILE A 217 23.00 -23.62 14.83
CA ILE A 217 23.30 -23.50 13.41
C ILE A 217 24.80 -23.24 13.20
N ALA A 218 25.36 -22.24 13.88
CA ALA A 218 26.76 -21.85 13.71
C ALA A 218 27.74 -23.01 13.99
N VAL A 219 27.45 -23.82 15.02
CA VAL A 219 28.23 -25.02 15.36
C VAL A 219 28.13 -26.11 14.27
N LYS A 220 26.93 -26.37 13.74
CA LYS A 220 26.71 -27.45 12.74
C LYS A 220 27.48 -27.25 11.44
N VAL A 221 27.66 -26.00 11.00
CA VAL A 221 28.19 -25.69 9.66
C VAL A 221 29.56 -25.00 9.70
N GLY A 222 30.12 -24.77 10.90
CA GLY A 222 31.45 -24.18 11.08
C GLY A 222 31.50 -22.67 10.81
N PHE A 223 30.48 -21.94 11.25
CA PHE A 223 30.29 -20.50 11.00
C PHE A 223 30.47 -19.65 12.26
N VAL A 224 30.49 -18.33 12.09
CA VAL A 224 30.64 -17.38 13.19
C VAL A 224 29.30 -17.22 13.91
N CYS A 225 29.23 -17.70 15.16
CA CYS A 225 28.11 -17.46 16.06
C CYS A 225 28.16 -16.02 16.60
N ALA A 226 27.44 -15.08 15.98
CA ALA A 226 27.38 -13.69 16.41
C ALA A 226 26.16 -12.93 15.86
N ASP A 227 25.73 -11.90 16.60
CA ASP A 227 24.95 -10.80 16.01
C ASP A 227 25.78 -10.13 14.90
N PHE A 228 25.30 -10.20 13.65
CA PHE A 228 25.94 -9.59 12.49
C PHE A 228 26.29 -8.10 12.70
N PHE A 229 25.42 -7.31 13.33
CA PHE A 229 25.67 -5.88 13.59
C PHE A 229 26.71 -5.63 14.68
N ARG A 230 27.02 -6.64 15.49
CA ARG A 230 28.17 -6.63 16.41
C ARG A 230 29.44 -7.04 15.66
N TRP A 231 29.37 -8.15 14.92
CA TRP A 231 30.50 -8.75 14.21
C TRP A 231 31.07 -7.85 13.09
N VAL A 232 30.22 -7.15 12.34
CA VAL A 232 30.62 -6.30 11.20
C VAL A 232 31.59 -5.16 11.56
N LYS A 233 31.75 -4.86 12.86
CA LYS A 233 32.71 -3.85 13.35
C LYS A 233 34.17 -4.27 13.21
N THR A 234 34.45 -5.57 13.16
CA THR A 234 35.79 -6.14 12.96
C THR A 234 35.96 -6.85 11.62
N ALA A 235 34.89 -6.92 10.81
CA ALA A 235 34.90 -7.54 9.51
C ALA A 235 35.71 -6.74 8.47
N GLN A 236 36.47 -7.45 7.63
CA GLN A 236 37.16 -6.88 6.47
C GLN A 236 36.23 -6.80 5.25
N PRO A 237 36.45 -5.86 4.32
CA PRO A 237 35.63 -5.77 3.12
C PRO A 237 35.74 -6.99 2.19
N VAL A 238 34.61 -7.47 1.68
CA VAL A 238 34.51 -8.67 0.83
C VAL A 238 34.15 -8.34 -0.63
N ASP A 239 34.39 -9.29 -1.53
CA ASP A 239 34.09 -9.17 -2.97
C ASP A 239 32.61 -9.44 -3.26
N VAL A 240 32.02 -10.39 -2.54
CA VAL A 240 30.66 -10.87 -2.78
C VAL A 240 29.91 -11.02 -1.45
N ILE A 241 28.66 -10.54 -1.42
CA ILE A 241 27.72 -10.89 -0.36
C ILE A 241 26.48 -11.50 -0.99
N VAL A 242 26.14 -12.70 -0.54
CA VAL A 242 24.91 -13.43 -0.87
C VAL A 242 24.09 -13.65 0.40
N GLY A 243 22.82 -14.06 0.28
CA GLY A 243 22.03 -14.46 1.45
C GLY A 243 20.55 -14.09 1.39
N ASN A 244 19.86 -14.40 2.48
CA ASN A 244 18.47 -14.00 2.74
C ASN A 244 18.37 -13.42 4.17
N PRO A 245 18.52 -12.09 4.36
CA PRO A 245 18.52 -11.48 5.68
C PRO A 245 17.17 -11.68 6.39
N PRO A 246 17.13 -11.74 7.74
CA PRO A 246 15.91 -12.05 8.48
C PRO A 246 14.82 -10.98 8.31
N PHE A 247 13.56 -11.37 8.22
CA PHE A 247 12.41 -10.47 8.00
C PHE A 247 11.65 -10.13 9.30
N ILE A 248 12.37 -9.87 10.39
CA ILE A 248 11.79 -9.60 11.71
C ILE A 248 11.11 -8.22 11.73
N ARG A 249 9.81 -8.21 12.00
CA ARG A 249 9.00 -6.99 12.12
C ARG A 249 9.57 -6.05 13.18
N SER A 250 9.40 -4.74 12.96
CA SER A 250 9.99 -3.69 13.79
C SER A 250 9.78 -3.83 15.30
N HIS A 251 8.59 -4.27 15.76
CA HIS A 251 8.30 -4.47 17.18
C HIS A 251 8.91 -5.74 17.80
N LEU A 252 9.43 -6.66 16.97
CA LEU A 252 10.11 -7.90 17.38
C LEU A 252 11.65 -7.81 17.25
N PHE A 253 12.18 -6.83 16.52
CA PHE A 253 13.62 -6.61 16.36
C PHE A 253 14.27 -6.31 17.73
N PRO A 254 15.19 -7.13 18.27
CA PRO A 254 15.81 -6.88 19.57
C PRO A 254 16.50 -5.50 19.66
N GLU A 255 16.31 -4.78 20.78
CA GLU A 255 16.76 -3.39 20.90
C GLU A 255 18.30 -3.25 20.89
N GLU A 256 19.04 -4.23 21.42
CA GLU A 256 20.51 -4.24 21.37
C GLU A 256 21.02 -4.29 19.92
N SER A 257 20.57 -5.29 19.15
CA SER A 257 20.90 -5.44 17.72
C SER A 257 20.41 -4.24 16.91
N ARG A 258 19.24 -3.67 17.26
CA ARG A 258 18.71 -2.47 16.62
C ARG A 258 19.59 -1.24 16.88
N ALA A 259 20.09 -1.06 18.10
CA ALA A 259 21.00 0.05 18.42
C ALA A 259 22.32 -0.06 17.64
N LEU A 260 22.88 -1.26 17.52
CA LEU A 260 24.06 -1.53 16.70
C LEU A 260 23.81 -1.23 15.22
N ALA A 261 22.72 -1.78 14.66
CA ALA A 261 22.28 -1.55 13.29
C ALA A 261 22.08 -0.06 12.98
N PHE A 262 21.40 0.68 13.86
CA PHE A 262 21.08 2.09 13.68
C PHE A 262 22.34 2.96 13.75
N ALA A 263 23.31 2.61 14.60
CA ALA A 263 24.61 3.29 14.64
C ALA A 263 25.40 3.09 13.34
N GLU A 264 25.38 1.89 12.75
CA GLU A 264 26.02 1.64 11.45
C GLU A 264 25.31 2.38 10.29
N MET A 265 23.98 2.39 10.27
CA MET A 265 23.20 3.18 9.30
C MET A 265 23.50 4.68 9.40
N ALA A 266 23.59 5.22 10.62
CA ALA A 266 23.88 6.64 10.84
C ALA A 266 25.27 7.05 10.31
N LYS A 267 26.29 6.18 10.43
CA LYS A 267 27.62 6.39 9.82
C LYS A 267 27.56 6.48 8.29
N MET A 268 26.55 5.90 7.66
CA MET A 268 26.31 5.96 6.22
C MET A 268 25.50 7.18 5.78
N GLY A 269 25.11 8.06 6.71
CA GLY A 269 24.22 9.20 6.46
C GLY A 269 22.74 8.82 6.31
N LEU A 270 22.37 7.56 6.60
CA LEU A 270 20.99 7.10 6.59
C LEU A 270 20.28 7.46 7.91
N ARG A 271 19.00 7.81 7.85
CA ARG A 271 18.15 8.06 9.02
C ARG A 271 17.36 6.80 9.38
N PRO A 272 17.80 6.00 10.36
CA PRO A 272 17.06 4.82 10.79
C PRO A 272 15.71 5.20 11.42
N SER A 273 14.73 4.32 11.28
CA SER A 273 13.39 4.49 11.84
C SER A 273 12.99 3.25 12.62
N ARG A 274 12.40 3.44 13.81
CA ARG A 274 11.81 2.35 14.62
C ARG A 274 10.60 1.67 13.94
N LEU A 275 10.23 2.06 12.72
CA LEU A 275 9.27 1.34 11.87
C LEU A 275 9.94 0.30 10.94
N MET A 276 11.27 0.31 10.79
CA MET A 276 11.99 -0.59 9.90
C MET A 276 11.99 -2.04 10.40
N SER A 277 11.82 -2.98 9.46
CA SER A 277 12.15 -4.40 9.64
C SER A 277 13.66 -4.62 9.54
N THR A 278 14.17 -5.74 10.08
CA THR A 278 15.62 -6.06 10.14
C THR A 278 16.31 -6.13 8.79
N TRP A 279 15.60 -6.51 7.72
CA TRP A 279 16.19 -6.63 6.38
C TRP A 279 16.77 -5.30 5.86
N VAL A 280 16.23 -4.14 6.29
CA VAL A 280 16.71 -2.79 5.89
C VAL A 280 18.15 -2.53 6.35
N PRO A 281 18.48 -2.56 7.67
CA PRO A 281 19.84 -2.38 8.12
C PRO A 281 20.78 -3.49 7.63
N PHE A 282 20.32 -4.74 7.52
CA PHE A 282 21.14 -5.82 6.93
C PHE A 282 21.61 -5.45 5.52
N LEU A 283 20.69 -5.10 4.62
CA LEU A 283 21.00 -4.75 3.24
C LEU A 283 21.89 -3.48 3.15
N ALA A 284 21.64 -2.47 3.98
CA ALA A 284 22.47 -1.27 4.06
C ALA A 284 23.91 -1.61 4.48
N VAL A 285 24.08 -2.30 5.59
CA VAL A 285 25.38 -2.63 6.18
C VAL A 285 26.18 -3.58 5.29
N CYS A 286 25.53 -4.55 4.64
CA CYS A 286 26.18 -5.42 3.65
C CYS A 286 26.69 -4.61 2.45
N SER A 287 25.88 -3.69 1.92
CA SER A 287 26.30 -2.80 0.82
C SER A 287 27.47 -1.89 1.20
N ARG A 288 27.65 -1.55 2.49
CA ARG A 288 28.83 -0.85 3.03
C ARG A 288 30.05 -1.75 3.17
N LEU A 289 29.84 -3.02 3.53
CA LEU A 289 30.91 -4.01 3.75
C LEU A 289 31.54 -4.51 2.45
N LEU A 290 30.83 -4.41 1.31
CA LEU A 290 31.42 -4.72 0.00
C LEU A 290 32.57 -3.77 -0.36
N LYS A 291 33.64 -4.33 -0.93
CA LYS A 291 34.67 -3.58 -1.67
C LYS A 291 34.04 -2.72 -2.76
N LYS A 292 34.77 -1.72 -3.28
CA LYS A 292 34.28 -0.76 -4.29
C LYS A 292 33.51 -1.45 -5.42
N ASP A 293 34.13 -2.44 -6.05
CA ASP A 293 33.62 -3.19 -7.21
C ASP A 293 32.96 -4.53 -6.81
N GLY A 294 32.63 -4.67 -5.52
CA GLY A 294 31.96 -5.83 -4.96
C GLY A 294 30.49 -5.94 -5.35
N ARG A 295 29.94 -7.16 -5.20
CA ARG A 295 28.66 -7.59 -5.76
C ARG A 295 27.73 -8.10 -4.66
N LEU A 296 26.46 -7.72 -4.71
CA LEU A 296 25.42 -8.17 -3.78
C LEU A 296 24.35 -8.95 -4.53
N ALA A 297 23.97 -10.14 -4.05
CA ALA A 297 22.83 -10.88 -4.58
C ALA A 297 22.00 -11.49 -3.44
N MET A 298 20.85 -10.90 -3.15
CA MET A 298 20.03 -11.28 -1.98
C MET A 298 18.56 -11.51 -2.32
N VAL A 299 17.94 -12.43 -1.58
CA VAL A 299 16.47 -12.49 -1.45
C VAL A 299 16.06 -11.44 -0.44
N VAL A 300 15.17 -10.51 -0.81
CA VAL A 300 14.71 -9.44 0.11
C VAL A 300 13.21 -9.22 -0.03
N PRO A 301 12.51 -8.67 0.98
CA PRO A 301 11.07 -8.48 0.88
C PRO A 301 10.72 -7.47 -0.20
N GLU A 302 9.61 -7.71 -0.87
CA GLU A 302 9.02 -6.77 -1.83
C GLU A 302 8.64 -5.42 -1.19
N GLU A 303 8.55 -5.37 0.15
CA GLU A 303 8.51 -4.12 0.92
C GLU A 303 9.55 -3.09 0.42
N LEU A 304 10.73 -3.54 -0.01
CA LEU A 304 11.76 -2.70 -0.65
C LEU A 304 11.20 -1.78 -1.72
N LEU A 305 10.24 -2.25 -2.52
CA LEU A 305 9.66 -1.48 -3.60
C LEU A 305 8.71 -0.39 -3.10
N HIS A 306 7.97 -0.62 -2.02
CA HIS A 306 6.76 0.17 -1.72
C HIS A 306 6.65 0.75 -0.29
N VAL A 307 7.45 0.31 0.69
CA VAL A 307 7.37 0.89 2.05
C VAL A 307 8.11 2.23 2.14
N GLY A 308 7.57 3.15 2.95
CA GLY A 308 8.10 4.49 3.11
C GLY A 308 9.46 4.54 3.81
N TYR A 309 9.68 3.68 4.82
CA TYR A 309 10.95 3.68 5.57
C TYR A 309 12.16 3.21 4.73
N ALA A 310 11.92 2.50 3.62
CA ALA A 310 12.97 2.04 2.71
C ALA A 310 13.35 3.08 1.63
N GLU A 311 12.79 4.29 1.64
CA GLU A 311 13.09 5.32 0.63
C GLU A 311 14.56 5.73 0.60
N GLU A 312 15.17 5.95 1.77
CA GLU A 312 16.59 6.30 1.85
C GLU A 312 17.49 5.14 1.44
N LEU A 313 17.08 3.90 1.71
CA LEU A 313 17.77 2.69 1.25
C LEU A 313 17.75 2.58 -0.28
N ARG A 314 16.58 2.77 -0.92
CA ARG A 314 16.43 2.80 -2.38
C ARG A 314 17.36 3.82 -3.03
N ARG A 315 17.43 5.04 -2.46
CA ARG A 315 18.34 6.10 -2.91
C ARG A 315 19.81 5.72 -2.71
N PHE A 316 20.15 5.16 -1.56
CA PHE A 316 21.50 4.73 -1.24
C PHE A 316 22.01 3.62 -2.17
N LEU A 317 21.18 2.59 -2.45
CA LEU A 317 21.53 1.53 -3.40
C LEU A 317 21.91 2.10 -4.78
N LEU A 318 21.09 3.02 -5.32
CA LEU A 318 21.35 3.70 -6.59
C LEU A 318 22.56 4.65 -6.58
N SER A 319 23.04 5.03 -5.40
CA SER A 319 24.29 5.82 -5.25
C SER A 319 25.53 4.95 -5.02
N ARG A 320 25.35 3.73 -4.49
CA ARG A 320 26.42 2.78 -4.14
C ARG A 320 26.78 1.84 -5.28
N PHE A 321 25.84 1.59 -6.18
CA PHE A 321 25.94 0.60 -7.26
C PHE A 321 25.56 1.23 -8.61
N ARG A 322 26.39 1.01 -9.63
CA ARG A 322 26.11 1.38 -11.02
C ARG A 322 24.90 0.62 -11.57
N ARG A 323 24.68 -0.62 -11.13
CA ARG A 323 23.50 -1.44 -11.48
C ARG A 323 22.78 -1.90 -10.23
N VAL A 324 21.48 -1.68 -10.19
CA VAL A 324 20.55 -2.22 -9.18
C VAL A 324 19.46 -2.96 -9.95
N VAL A 325 19.59 -4.27 -10.08
CA VAL A 325 18.65 -5.13 -10.80
C VAL A 325 17.64 -5.72 -9.82
N VAL A 326 16.36 -5.57 -10.13
CA VAL A 326 15.26 -6.24 -9.44
C VAL A 326 14.70 -7.33 -10.35
N CYS A 327 14.76 -8.57 -9.89
CA CYS A 327 14.15 -9.72 -10.54
C CYS A 327 13.00 -10.25 -9.67
N PHE A 328 11.86 -10.53 -10.29
CA PHE A 328 10.70 -11.12 -9.61
C PHE A 328 10.77 -12.64 -9.75
N PRO A 329 10.83 -13.42 -8.65
CA PRO A 329 10.87 -14.88 -8.75
C PRO A 329 9.59 -15.43 -9.40
N ALA A 330 9.70 -16.57 -10.07
CA ALA A 330 8.52 -17.26 -10.59
C ALA A 330 7.54 -17.64 -9.45
N ARG A 331 6.26 -17.77 -9.80
CA ARG A 331 5.20 -18.09 -8.83
C ARG A 331 5.46 -19.44 -8.17
N GLY A 332 5.23 -19.53 -6.86
CA GLY A 332 5.34 -20.77 -6.08
C GLY A 332 6.75 -21.10 -5.57
N ILE A 333 7.81 -20.46 -6.05
CA ILE A 333 9.19 -20.71 -5.57
C ILE A 333 9.31 -20.54 -4.04
N PHE A 334 8.63 -19.54 -3.48
CA PHE A 334 8.61 -19.27 -2.04
C PHE A 334 7.24 -19.63 -1.41
N ALA A 335 6.67 -20.79 -1.76
CA ALA A 335 5.32 -21.21 -1.33
C ALA A 335 5.10 -21.25 0.19
N GLU A 336 6.15 -21.53 0.98
CA GLU A 336 6.08 -21.57 2.45
C GLU A 336 6.13 -20.18 3.12
N VAL A 337 6.37 -19.12 2.33
CA VAL A 337 6.70 -17.79 2.85
C VAL A 337 5.48 -16.87 2.81
N GLN A 338 5.01 -16.42 3.98
CA GLN A 338 3.87 -15.50 4.11
C GLN A 338 4.15 -14.05 3.62
N ALA A 339 5.26 -13.81 2.92
CA ALA A 339 5.71 -12.51 2.47
C ALA A 339 6.26 -12.60 1.04
N ALA A 340 5.81 -11.69 0.17
CA ALA A 340 6.35 -11.56 -1.18
C ALA A 340 7.81 -11.07 -1.13
N VAL A 341 8.66 -11.67 -1.96
CA VAL A 341 10.10 -11.36 -2.06
C VAL A 341 10.49 -10.97 -3.48
N VAL A 342 11.60 -10.25 -3.59
CA VAL A 342 12.29 -9.97 -4.85
C VAL A 342 13.74 -10.42 -4.75
N LEU A 343 14.32 -10.74 -5.89
CA LEU A 343 15.74 -11.03 -6.04
C LEU A 343 16.45 -9.72 -6.39
N LEU A 344 17.34 -9.26 -5.51
CA LEU A 344 18.06 -8.00 -5.67
C LEU A 344 19.52 -8.29 -6.02
N LEU A 345 19.96 -7.81 -7.20
CA LEU A 345 21.32 -7.98 -7.70
C LEU A 345 21.95 -6.60 -7.88
N CYS A 346 23.06 -6.31 -7.20
CA CYS A 346 23.71 -5.00 -7.25
C CYS A 346 25.21 -5.11 -7.53
N ASP A 347 25.73 -4.32 -8.47
CA ASP A 347 27.16 -4.25 -8.78
C ASP A 347 27.61 -2.92 -9.40
N ASN A 348 28.91 -2.83 -9.71
CA ASN A 348 29.55 -1.69 -10.35
C ASN A 348 30.15 -2.04 -11.73
N GLU A 349 29.60 -3.03 -12.43
CA GLU A 349 30.11 -3.44 -13.74
C GLU A 349 30.01 -2.30 -14.77
N ILE A 350 31.07 -2.13 -15.57
CA ILE A 350 31.21 -1.09 -16.60
C ILE A 350 30.83 -1.71 -17.96
N GLY A 351 30.26 -0.91 -18.88
CA GLY A 351 30.00 -1.33 -20.27
C GLY A 351 28.58 -1.79 -20.59
N GLY A 352 27.62 -1.57 -19.68
CA GLY A 352 26.19 -1.83 -19.93
C GLY A 352 25.26 -0.79 -19.28
N PRO A 353 23.93 -1.03 -19.30
CA PRO A 353 22.93 -0.19 -18.62
C PRO A 353 23.26 0.09 -17.15
N SER A 354 22.73 1.19 -16.61
CA SER A 354 23.01 1.65 -15.24
C SER A 354 21.79 2.29 -14.59
N GLY A 355 21.76 2.31 -13.26
CA GLY A 355 20.63 2.74 -12.44
C GLY A 355 19.76 1.56 -11.98
N LEU A 356 18.45 1.80 -11.87
CA LEU A 356 17.46 0.76 -11.57
C LEU A 356 17.13 -0.01 -12.85
N LEU A 357 17.22 -1.33 -12.79
CA LEU A 357 17.01 -2.26 -13.88
C LEU A 357 16.02 -3.36 -13.47
N THR A 358 15.33 -3.96 -14.43
CA THR A 358 14.56 -5.20 -14.25
C THR A 358 15.14 -6.35 -15.07
N MET A 359 14.98 -7.58 -14.58
CA MET A 359 15.39 -8.80 -15.27
C MET A 359 14.34 -9.89 -15.05
N ASP A 360 14.03 -10.65 -16.10
CA ASP A 360 13.15 -11.82 -15.99
C ASP A 360 13.85 -12.99 -15.29
N TYR A 361 13.09 -13.74 -14.49
CA TYR A 361 13.63 -14.87 -13.72
C TYR A 361 14.26 -15.95 -14.62
N SER A 362 13.66 -16.23 -15.78
CA SER A 362 14.18 -17.20 -16.76
C SER A 362 15.54 -16.79 -17.33
N ALA A 363 15.78 -15.49 -17.56
CA ALA A 363 17.07 -15.00 -18.02
C ALA A 363 18.15 -15.17 -16.93
N LEU A 364 17.81 -14.83 -15.68
CA LEU A 364 18.67 -15.04 -14.53
C LEU A 364 19.01 -16.53 -14.30
N GLU A 365 18.00 -17.40 -14.47
CA GLU A 365 18.12 -18.87 -14.39
C GLU A 365 19.00 -19.45 -15.50
N GLN A 366 18.94 -18.91 -16.72
CA GLN A 366 19.82 -19.26 -17.83
C GLN A 366 21.22 -18.66 -17.70
N GLY A 367 21.39 -17.65 -16.83
CA GLY A 367 22.66 -16.95 -16.63
C GLY A 367 22.93 -15.85 -17.66
N ASP A 368 21.90 -15.36 -18.37
CA ASP A 368 22.03 -14.18 -19.22
C ASP A 368 22.10 -12.92 -18.34
N MET A 369 23.34 -12.46 -18.11
CA MET A 369 23.63 -11.29 -17.30
C MET A 369 23.35 -9.96 -18.02
N HIS A 370 23.05 -10.00 -19.33
CA HIS A 370 22.86 -8.83 -20.18
C HIS A 370 21.39 -8.59 -20.55
N ALA A 371 20.51 -9.57 -20.33
CA ALA A 371 19.04 -9.46 -20.36
C ALA A 371 18.49 -8.59 -19.20
N VAL A 372 18.89 -7.31 -19.18
CA VAL A 372 18.41 -6.29 -18.24
C VAL A 372 17.70 -5.16 -18.98
N GLU A 373 16.50 -4.81 -18.51
CA GLU A 373 15.74 -3.67 -19.00
C GLU A 373 15.90 -2.43 -18.10
N PRO A 374 16.16 -1.23 -18.66
CA PRO A 374 16.12 0.00 -17.90
C PRO A 374 14.75 0.27 -17.26
N ALA A 375 14.76 0.55 -15.95
CA ALA A 375 13.55 0.83 -15.18
C ALA A 375 13.75 2.11 -14.35
N LYS A 376 13.94 3.24 -15.05
CA LYS A 376 14.26 4.54 -14.43
C LYS A 376 13.25 4.88 -13.30
N PRO A 377 13.72 5.19 -12.08
CA PRO A 377 12.83 5.64 -11.01
C PRO A 377 12.13 6.96 -11.38
N TRP A 378 10.84 7.05 -11.09
CA TRP A 378 10.08 8.30 -11.22
C TRP A 378 10.46 9.33 -10.16
N ASP A 379 10.49 10.60 -10.55
CA ASP A 379 10.77 11.70 -9.61
C ASP A 379 9.58 12.06 -8.73
N TRP A 380 8.36 11.92 -9.26
CA TRP A 380 7.11 12.19 -8.56
C TRP A 380 6.68 11.08 -7.59
N ASN A 381 7.17 9.85 -7.77
CA ASN A 381 6.93 8.72 -6.87
C ASN A 381 8.22 7.99 -6.52
N ARG A 382 8.70 8.17 -5.29
CA ARG A 382 9.92 7.54 -4.76
C ARG A 382 9.78 6.04 -4.44
N LYS A 383 8.67 5.39 -4.83
CA LYS A 383 8.45 3.94 -4.77
C LYS A 383 8.80 3.28 -6.11
N TRP A 384 9.25 2.03 -6.05
CA TRP A 384 9.54 1.17 -7.20
C TRP A 384 8.35 0.25 -7.54
N THR A 385 7.12 0.65 -7.18
CA THR A 385 5.87 -0.04 -7.55
C THR A 385 5.64 -0.07 -9.06
N HIS A 386 6.20 0.88 -9.82
CA HIS A 386 6.18 0.89 -11.27
C HIS A 386 6.88 -0.31 -11.93
N LEU A 387 7.74 -1.02 -11.18
CA LEU A 387 8.39 -2.24 -11.70
C LEU A 387 7.38 -3.37 -12.00
N PHE A 388 6.20 -3.38 -11.37
CA PHE A 388 5.12 -4.32 -11.70
C PHE A 388 4.44 -4.05 -13.05
N LEU A 389 4.72 -2.92 -13.69
CA LEU A 389 4.16 -2.55 -14.99
C LEU A 389 5.14 -2.87 -16.12
N ALA A 390 4.62 -3.19 -17.30
CA ALA A 390 5.40 -3.29 -18.52
C ALA A 390 6.02 -1.92 -18.91
N PRO A 391 7.18 -1.89 -19.60
CA PRO A 391 7.87 -0.64 -19.96
C PRO A 391 6.98 0.41 -20.65
N ARG A 392 6.11 -0.01 -21.57
CA ARG A 392 5.15 0.88 -22.27
C ARG A 392 4.23 1.64 -21.30
N ASN A 393 3.76 0.96 -20.25
CA ASN A 393 2.88 1.52 -19.24
C ASN A 393 3.68 2.41 -18.25
N ARG A 394 4.94 2.07 -17.96
CA ARG A 394 5.83 2.92 -17.15
C ARG A 394 6.05 4.29 -17.81
N GLN A 395 6.31 4.31 -19.12
CA GLN A 395 6.52 5.54 -19.89
C GLN A 395 5.25 6.39 -19.97
N LEU A 396 4.13 5.78 -20.38
CA LEU A 396 2.82 6.44 -20.46
C LEU A 396 2.47 7.20 -19.16
N LEU A 397 2.67 6.57 -18.00
CA LEU A 397 2.30 7.17 -16.72
C LEU A 397 3.23 8.32 -16.29
N ASP A 398 4.51 8.29 -16.66
CA ASP A 398 5.42 9.41 -16.45
C ASP A 398 5.02 10.62 -17.32
N ASP A 399 4.68 10.36 -18.59
CA ASP A 399 4.19 11.38 -19.52
C ASP A 399 2.85 11.97 -19.08
N LEU A 400 1.93 11.14 -18.57
CA LEU A 400 0.66 11.58 -18.01
C LEU A 400 0.84 12.44 -16.76
N GLN A 401 1.78 12.13 -15.86
CA GLN A 401 2.05 12.97 -14.70
C GLN A 401 2.48 14.39 -15.09
N GLY A 402 3.19 14.56 -16.22
CA GLY A 402 3.56 15.88 -16.74
C GLY A 402 2.41 16.66 -17.39
N ARG A 403 1.38 15.96 -17.91
CA ARG A 403 0.22 16.54 -18.63
C ARG A 403 -1.01 16.75 -17.74
N MET A 404 -1.20 15.91 -16.72
CA MET A 404 -2.34 15.97 -15.81
C MET A 404 -2.19 17.14 -14.81
N LYS A 405 -3.12 18.10 -14.88
CA LYS A 405 -3.14 19.30 -14.01
C LYS A 405 -4.01 19.15 -12.75
N TRP A 406 -4.36 17.92 -12.40
CA TRP A 406 -5.18 17.60 -11.23
C TRP A 406 -4.47 17.95 -9.92
N GLN A 407 -5.23 18.44 -8.95
CA GLN A 407 -4.68 18.82 -7.66
C GLN A 407 -4.60 17.62 -6.72
N PRO A 408 -3.63 17.56 -5.79
CA PRO A 408 -3.59 16.52 -4.77
C PRO A 408 -4.82 16.64 -3.85
N PHE A 409 -5.26 15.52 -3.28
CA PHE A 409 -6.43 15.44 -2.38
C PHE A 409 -6.43 16.54 -1.30
N HIS A 410 -5.27 16.86 -0.72
CA HIS A 410 -5.14 17.90 0.31
C HIS A 410 -5.45 19.34 -0.17
N ALA A 411 -5.61 19.55 -1.47
CA ALA A 411 -6.12 20.79 -2.05
C ALA A 411 -7.62 20.95 -1.77
N TYR A 412 -8.39 19.87 -1.77
CA TYR A 412 -9.86 19.88 -1.59
C TYR A 412 -10.30 19.51 -0.16
N GLY A 413 -9.54 18.67 0.55
CA GLY A 413 -9.87 18.21 1.90
C GLY A 413 -8.65 17.83 2.72
N ARG A 414 -8.85 16.95 3.71
CA ARG A 414 -7.77 16.24 4.43
C ARG A 414 -8.24 14.86 4.84
N VAL A 415 -7.41 13.86 4.58
CA VAL A 415 -7.54 12.48 5.11
C VAL A 415 -6.77 12.39 6.43
N GLU A 416 -7.39 11.85 7.47
CA GLU A 416 -6.79 11.64 8.80
C GLU A 416 -7.17 10.25 9.34
N VAL A 417 -6.41 9.73 10.31
CA VAL A 417 -6.69 8.42 10.92
C VAL A 417 -8.02 8.47 11.71
N GLY A 418 -8.74 7.34 11.70
CA GLY A 418 -9.88 7.11 12.59
C GLY A 418 -9.52 7.15 14.09
N VAL A 419 -10.53 6.96 14.93
CA VAL A 419 -10.42 7.03 16.39
C VAL A 419 -9.71 5.78 16.93
N VAL A 420 -8.64 6.00 17.70
CA VAL A 420 -7.92 4.94 18.44
C VAL A 420 -8.47 4.87 19.87
N THR A 421 -9.48 4.02 20.08
CA THR A 421 -10.16 3.85 21.38
C THR A 421 -9.26 3.23 22.45
N GLY A 422 -8.36 2.32 22.08
CA GLY A 422 -7.57 1.49 23.01
C GLY A 422 -8.32 0.26 23.55
N ASP A 423 -9.65 0.25 23.44
CA ASP A 423 -10.52 -0.86 23.78
C ASP A 423 -11.89 -0.69 23.07
N ASN A 424 -12.05 -1.28 21.88
CA ASN A 424 -13.29 -1.12 21.12
C ASN A 424 -14.50 -1.71 21.85
N ASP A 425 -14.33 -2.79 22.60
CA ASP A 425 -15.41 -3.48 23.31
C ASP A 425 -15.92 -2.70 24.53
N PHE A 426 -15.10 -1.79 25.06
CA PHE A 426 -15.48 -0.86 26.13
C PHE A 426 -16.02 0.46 25.60
N PHE A 427 -15.33 1.07 24.62
CA PHE A 427 -15.69 2.41 24.16
C PHE A 427 -16.78 2.44 23.08
N ILE A 428 -17.06 1.32 22.40
CA ILE A 428 -18.03 1.28 21.31
C ILE A 428 -19.22 0.39 21.70
N LEU A 429 -20.37 1.04 21.82
CA LEU A 429 -21.59 0.51 22.42
C LEU A 429 -22.60 0.12 21.34
N SER A 430 -23.34 -0.95 21.60
CA SER A 430 -24.53 -1.37 20.85
C SER A 430 -25.80 -0.69 21.38
N ARG A 431 -26.91 -0.77 20.61
CA ARG A 431 -28.23 -0.23 20.98
C ARG A 431 -28.66 -0.57 22.41
N ARG A 432 -28.45 -1.82 22.84
CA ARG A 432 -28.79 -2.29 24.20
C ARG A 432 -27.89 -1.73 25.30
N GLN A 433 -26.65 -1.36 24.99
CA GLN A 433 -25.70 -0.81 25.96
C GLN A 433 -25.86 0.70 26.17
N ILE A 434 -26.49 1.40 25.23
CA ILE A 434 -26.78 2.84 25.33
C ILE A 434 -28.15 3.16 25.96
N ALA A 435 -28.89 2.15 26.43
CA ALA A 435 -30.18 2.33 27.07
C ALA A 435 -30.04 3.21 28.33
N GLY A 436 -30.70 4.37 28.35
CA GLY A 436 -30.58 5.35 29.43
C GLY A 436 -29.31 6.20 29.42
N VAL A 437 -28.48 6.12 28.36
CA VAL A 437 -27.32 7.01 28.16
C VAL A 437 -27.77 8.27 27.41
N ASP A 438 -27.34 9.44 27.88
CA ASP A 438 -27.65 10.72 27.24
C ASP A 438 -26.99 10.82 25.85
N ALA A 439 -27.74 11.33 24.86
CA ALA A 439 -27.28 11.52 23.49
C ALA A 439 -25.97 12.32 23.38
N ASN A 440 -25.72 13.28 24.27
CA ASN A 440 -24.52 14.12 24.29
C ASN A 440 -23.22 13.32 24.57
N HIS A 441 -23.35 12.14 25.20
CA HIS A 441 -22.27 11.20 25.47
C HIS A 441 -22.13 10.11 24.39
N LEU A 442 -22.87 10.20 23.28
CA LEU A 442 -22.87 9.19 22.21
C LEU A 442 -22.51 9.84 20.87
N VAL A 443 -21.51 9.30 20.18
CA VAL A 443 -21.14 9.73 18.82
C VAL A 443 -21.31 8.55 17.85
N PRO A 444 -22.15 8.65 16.80
CA PRO A 444 -22.26 7.62 15.77
C PRO A 444 -20.89 7.25 15.20
N ILE A 445 -20.57 5.95 15.13
CA ILE A 445 -19.26 5.46 14.69
C ILE A 445 -19.39 4.25 13.76
N VAL A 446 -18.71 4.30 12.61
CA VAL A 446 -18.52 3.13 11.73
C VAL A 446 -17.31 2.34 12.20
N THR A 447 -17.52 1.05 12.47
CA THR A 447 -16.49 0.14 13.01
C THR A 447 -15.89 -0.80 11.97
N SER A 448 -16.56 -1.02 10.84
CA SER A 448 -16.12 -1.95 9.80
C SER A 448 -16.25 -1.41 8.38
N ALA A 449 -15.20 -1.59 7.59
CA ALA A 449 -15.22 -1.34 6.14
C ALA A 449 -16.28 -2.20 5.39
N LYS A 450 -16.76 -3.29 5.99
CA LYS A 450 -17.80 -4.16 5.42
C LYS A 450 -19.18 -3.50 5.36
N ASP A 451 -19.41 -2.49 6.21
CA ASP A 451 -20.66 -1.71 6.22
C ASP A 451 -20.66 -0.62 5.13
N LEU A 452 -19.47 -0.25 4.64
CA LEU A 452 -19.27 0.74 3.58
C LEU A 452 -19.41 0.09 2.19
N ARG A 453 -20.65 -0.29 1.86
CA ARG A 453 -21.00 -1.05 0.64
C ARG A 453 -20.95 -0.24 -0.65
N GLY A 454 -21.22 1.07 -0.59
CA GLY A 454 -21.29 1.99 -1.73
C GLY A 454 -20.24 3.11 -1.70
N ILE A 455 -20.49 4.18 -2.45
CA ILE A 455 -19.80 5.49 -2.32
C ILE A 455 -20.61 6.49 -1.47
N ARG A 456 -21.79 6.10 -0.99
CA ARG A 456 -22.59 6.77 0.03
C ARG A 456 -22.76 5.85 1.24
N PHE A 457 -22.72 6.44 2.43
CA PHE A 457 -23.22 5.81 3.66
C PHE A 457 -24.26 6.74 4.30
N GLY A 458 -25.49 6.22 4.43
CA GLY A 458 -26.67 6.98 4.83
C GLY A 458 -27.33 6.50 6.12
N VAL A 459 -28.48 7.10 6.43
CA VAL A 459 -29.31 6.74 7.59
C VAL A 459 -29.67 5.26 7.56
N GLU A 460 -30.06 4.73 6.40
CA GLU A 460 -30.52 3.34 6.28
C GLU A 460 -29.39 2.32 6.48
N ASP A 461 -28.19 2.61 5.96
CA ASP A 461 -27.00 1.77 6.23
C ASP A 461 -26.69 1.74 7.74
N PHE A 462 -26.84 2.87 8.44
CA PHE A 462 -26.62 2.94 9.89
C PHE A 462 -27.75 2.24 10.69
N ARG A 463 -29.02 2.42 10.30
CA ARG A 463 -30.17 1.70 10.90
C ARG A 463 -29.99 0.19 10.80
N GLN A 464 -29.47 -0.34 9.68
CA GLN A 464 -29.19 -1.78 9.55
C GLN A 464 -28.15 -2.28 10.57
N ILE A 465 -27.10 -1.50 10.87
CA ILE A 465 -26.11 -1.87 11.90
C ILE A 465 -26.77 -1.89 13.28
N VAL A 466 -27.58 -0.87 13.57
CA VAL A 466 -28.26 -0.68 14.87
C VAL A 466 -29.34 -1.74 15.12
N SER A 467 -30.12 -2.12 14.11
CA SER A 467 -31.15 -3.17 14.22
C SER A 467 -30.56 -4.55 14.52
N GLN A 468 -29.35 -4.82 14.02
CA GLN A 468 -28.56 -6.02 14.33
C GLN A 468 -27.91 -5.98 15.74
N ASN A 469 -28.17 -4.95 16.54
CA ASN A 469 -27.51 -4.66 17.82
C ASN A 469 -25.97 -4.74 17.75
N ARG A 470 -25.38 -4.33 16.62
CA ARG A 470 -23.92 -4.26 16.47
C ARG A 470 -23.39 -2.98 17.13
N PRO A 471 -22.11 -2.93 17.56
CA PRO A 471 -21.50 -1.72 18.10
C PRO A 471 -21.49 -0.59 17.08
N ALA A 472 -22.12 0.54 17.42
CA ALA A 472 -22.41 1.65 16.50
C ALA A 472 -22.29 3.05 17.14
N PHE A 473 -22.12 3.15 18.45
CA PHE A 473 -22.03 4.42 19.19
C PHE A 473 -20.75 4.47 20.03
N LEU A 474 -19.91 5.48 19.80
CA LEU A 474 -18.73 5.74 20.60
C LEU A 474 -19.13 6.50 21.88
N LEU A 475 -18.72 5.99 23.04
CA LEU A 475 -18.84 6.70 24.31
C LEU A 475 -17.92 7.93 24.31
N LYS A 476 -18.51 9.10 24.50
CA LYS A 476 -17.85 10.40 24.60
C LYS A 476 -18.00 10.92 26.02
N ALA A 477 -16.95 10.74 26.82
CA ALA A 477 -16.80 11.34 28.15
C ALA A 477 -15.50 12.17 28.14
N THR A 478 -15.62 13.48 28.37
CA THR A 478 -14.51 14.45 28.32
C THR A 478 -14.42 15.36 29.55
N GLU A 479 -15.47 15.32 30.36
CA GLU A 479 -15.67 16.04 31.62
C GLU A 479 -14.85 15.38 32.75
N ALA A 480 -14.71 16.06 33.90
CA ALA A 480 -14.13 15.43 35.08
C ALA A 480 -15.05 14.32 35.62
N TYR A 481 -14.50 13.34 36.35
CA TYR A 481 -15.27 12.15 36.73
C TYR A 481 -16.54 12.50 37.51
N ASP A 482 -16.46 13.44 38.45
CA ASP A 482 -17.60 13.85 39.29
C ASP A 482 -18.66 14.67 38.53
N GLU A 483 -18.27 15.31 37.42
CA GLU A 483 -19.15 16.08 36.53
C GLU A 483 -19.96 15.17 35.58
N LEU A 484 -19.49 13.94 35.33
CA LEU A 484 -20.20 12.97 34.46
C LEU A 484 -21.53 12.55 35.09
N PRO A 485 -22.59 12.29 34.29
CA PRO A 485 -23.85 11.73 34.78
C PRO A 485 -23.64 10.39 35.49
N ALA A 486 -24.48 10.09 36.49
CA ALA A 486 -24.35 8.90 37.33
C ALA A 486 -24.26 7.57 36.54
N HIS A 487 -25.00 7.45 35.43
CA HIS A 487 -24.93 6.28 34.55
C HIS A 487 -23.58 6.16 33.82
N VAL A 488 -22.98 7.28 33.38
CA VAL A 488 -21.65 7.29 32.75
C VAL A 488 -20.57 6.97 33.78
N ARG A 489 -20.65 7.53 35.00
CA ARG A 489 -19.73 7.21 36.10
C ARG A 489 -19.74 5.72 36.43
N ALA A 490 -20.93 5.12 36.58
CA ALA A 490 -21.06 3.68 36.81
C ALA A 490 -20.46 2.85 35.65
N TYR A 491 -20.64 3.28 34.40
CA TYR A 491 -20.04 2.62 33.25
C TYR A 491 -18.49 2.73 33.26
N VAL A 492 -17.95 3.92 33.57
CA VAL A 492 -16.50 4.16 33.71
C VAL A 492 -15.91 3.30 34.82
N ALA A 493 -16.50 3.27 36.01
CA ALA A 493 -16.07 2.41 37.12
C ALA A 493 -16.08 0.92 36.74
N SER A 494 -17.04 0.46 35.93
CA SER A 494 -17.04 -0.91 35.40
C SER A 494 -15.85 -1.20 34.47
N GLY A 495 -15.26 -0.18 33.83
CA GLY A 495 -14.04 -0.27 33.04
C GLY A 495 -12.79 -0.34 33.91
N GLU A 496 -12.80 0.31 35.06
CA GLU A 496 -11.72 0.23 36.05
C GLU A 496 -11.64 -1.17 36.65
N ALA A 497 -12.78 -1.71 37.09
CA ALA A 497 -12.92 -3.10 37.54
C ALA A 497 -12.45 -4.12 36.48
N ARG A 498 -12.67 -3.83 35.19
CA ARG A 498 -12.22 -4.63 34.05
C ARG A 498 -10.78 -4.34 33.58
N GLN A 499 -10.01 -3.55 34.33
CA GLN A 499 -8.62 -3.18 34.01
C GLN A 499 -8.43 -2.48 32.65
N VAL A 500 -9.48 -1.84 32.12
CA VAL A 500 -9.43 -1.10 30.84
C VAL A 500 -8.49 0.10 30.95
N HIS A 501 -8.50 0.79 32.09
CA HIS A 501 -7.61 1.90 32.43
C HIS A 501 -6.12 1.55 32.30
N ALA A 502 -5.71 0.33 32.65
CA ALA A 502 -4.32 -0.14 32.61
C ALA A 502 -3.79 -0.41 31.18
N ARG A 503 -4.68 -0.52 30.17
CA ARG A 503 -4.30 -0.76 28.78
C ARG A 503 -3.46 0.40 28.23
N TYR A 504 -2.49 0.08 27.35
CA TYR A 504 -1.46 1.02 26.89
C TYR A 504 -1.98 2.39 26.43
N LYS A 505 -3.08 2.43 25.67
CA LYS A 505 -3.67 3.69 25.18
C LYS A 505 -4.52 4.43 26.22
N CYS A 506 -5.05 3.72 27.22
CA CYS A 506 -5.87 4.30 28.28
C CYS A 506 -5.00 4.95 29.36
N ARG A 507 -3.95 4.25 29.83
CA ARG A 507 -3.06 4.71 30.91
C ARG A 507 -2.20 5.94 30.59
N ILE A 508 -2.18 6.37 29.31
CA ILE A 508 -1.45 7.56 28.84
C ILE A 508 -2.37 8.74 28.54
N ARG A 509 -3.64 8.66 28.95
CA ARG A 509 -4.63 9.73 28.84
C ARG A 509 -5.01 10.23 30.23
N GLU A 510 -5.42 11.48 30.27
CA GLU A 510 -5.94 12.12 31.48
C GLU A 510 -7.21 12.90 31.11
N PRO A 511 -8.40 12.49 31.59
CA PRO A 511 -8.68 11.23 32.29
C PRO A 511 -8.55 10.00 31.35
N TRP A 512 -8.37 8.79 31.91
CA TRP A 512 -8.06 7.58 31.12
C TRP A 512 -9.14 7.21 30.07
N TYR A 513 -10.39 7.55 30.37
CA TYR A 513 -11.58 7.31 29.53
C TYR A 513 -11.82 8.37 28.45
N ALA A 514 -11.11 9.51 28.48
CA ALA A 514 -11.27 10.55 27.47
C ALA A 514 -10.62 10.14 26.15
N VAL A 515 -11.43 9.59 25.23
CA VAL A 515 -10.97 9.18 23.90
C VAL A 515 -10.58 10.43 23.09
N PRO A 516 -9.32 10.57 22.62
CA PRO A 516 -8.87 11.75 21.92
C PRO A 516 -9.32 11.77 20.45
N SER A 517 -9.32 12.97 19.84
CA SER A 517 -9.59 13.18 18.41
C SER A 517 -10.98 12.68 17.95
N VAL A 518 -11.99 12.73 18.82
CA VAL A 518 -13.38 12.45 18.46
C VAL A 518 -13.97 13.67 17.73
N TRP A 519 -14.27 13.50 16.45
CA TRP A 519 -14.90 14.52 15.61
C TRP A 519 -15.67 13.88 14.45
N GLU A 520 -16.72 14.57 14.03
CA GLU A 520 -17.61 14.22 12.94
C GLU A 520 -17.01 14.53 11.56
N CYS A 521 -16.91 13.52 10.71
CA CYS A 521 -16.31 13.63 9.38
C CYS A 521 -17.37 13.77 8.26
N ASP A 522 -16.92 14.27 7.10
CA ASP A 522 -17.77 14.54 5.94
C ASP A 522 -17.75 13.38 4.92
N ALA A 523 -16.73 12.53 5.00
CA ALA A 523 -16.58 11.29 4.25
C ALA A 523 -15.64 10.32 4.97
N LEU A 524 -15.68 9.05 4.57
CA LEU A 524 -14.78 7.97 5.03
C LEU A 524 -13.97 7.42 3.86
N LEU A 525 -12.67 7.23 4.03
CA LEU A 525 -11.81 6.56 3.05
C LEU A 525 -11.40 5.19 3.59
N LEU A 526 -11.58 4.13 2.79
CA LEU A 526 -11.10 2.81 3.15
C LEU A 526 -9.57 2.81 3.31
N ARG A 527 -9.09 2.55 4.54
CA ARG A 527 -7.66 2.40 4.84
C ARG A 527 -7.06 1.17 4.14
N GLN A 528 -7.84 0.10 4.12
CA GLN A 528 -7.50 -1.19 3.52
C GLN A 528 -8.62 -1.61 2.57
N ALA A 529 -8.28 -1.97 1.34
CA ALA A 529 -9.22 -2.33 0.28
C ALA A 529 -8.77 -3.62 -0.44
N GLY A 530 -9.67 -4.60 -0.56
CA GLY A 530 -9.39 -5.84 -1.29
C GLY A 530 -9.59 -5.72 -2.81
N VAL A 531 -10.57 -4.93 -3.27
CA VAL A 531 -10.85 -4.72 -4.70
C VAL A 531 -10.26 -3.39 -5.15
N LEU A 532 -11.01 -2.29 -4.99
CA LEU A 532 -10.55 -0.92 -5.22
C LEU A 532 -10.69 -0.10 -3.93
N PRO A 533 -9.80 0.88 -3.68
CA PRO A 533 -10.00 1.86 -2.61
C PRO A 533 -11.30 2.65 -2.88
N ARG A 534 -12.05 2.95 -1.81
CA ARG A 534 -13.30 3.70 -1.90
C ARG A 534 -13.33 4.87 -0.93
N LEU A 535 -13.75 6.03 -1.45
CA LEU A 535 -14.12 7.20 -0.69
C LEU A 535 -15.65 7.25 -0.61
N VAL A 536 -16.18 7.40 0.60
CA VAL A 536 -17.60 7.22 0.90
C VAL A 536 -18.15 8.49 1.53
N HIS A 537 -19.03 9.19 0.82
CA HIS A 537 -19.72 10.37 1.31
C HIS A 537 -20.70 10.01 2.43
N LEU A 538 -20.66 10.78 3.51
CA LEU A 538 -21.56 10.64 4.66
C LEU A 538 -22.77 11.57 4.51
N SER A 539 -23.96 11.01 4.33
CA SER A 539 -25.22 11.78 4.28
C SER A 539 -25.67 12.25 5.67
N ARG A 540 -25.19 11.60 6.73
CA ARG A 540 -25.20 12.09 8.12
C ARG A 540 -23.80 11.90 8.68
N LYS A 541 -23.28 12.90 9.38
CA LYS A 541 -21.91 12.82 9.89
C LYS A 541 -21.81 11.76 10.98
N CYS A 542 -20.67 11.10 11.01
CA CYS A 542 -20.29 10.14 12.04
C CYS A 542 -18.76 10.23 12.22
N THR A 543 -18.21 9.41 13.12
CA THR A 543 -16.77 9.11 13.14
C THR A 543 -16.52 7.67 12.68
N ALA A 544 -15.28 7.22 12.70
CA ALA A 544 -14.91 5.83 12.42
C ALA A 544 -13.73 5.39 13.30
N THR A 545 -13.57 4.07 13.48
CA THR A 545 -12.38 3.48 14.10
C THR A 545 -11.14 3.67 13.24
N ASP A 546 -9.94 3.59 13.83
CA ASP A 546 -8.63 3.67 13.15
C ASP A 546 -8.40 2.67 12.01
N THR A 547 -9.26 1.66 11.89
CA THR A 547 -9.36 0.76 10.73
C THR A 547 -9.85 1.44 9.44
N ILE A 548 -10.42 2.64 9.52
CA ILE A 548 -10.95 3.45 8.42
C ILE A 548 -10.41 4.89 8.57
N HIS A 549 -10.11 5.57 7.47
CA HIS A 549 -9.72 6.98 7.53
C HIS A 549 -10.92 7.91 7.48
N ARG A 550 -10.82 9.02 8.20
CA ARG A 550 -11.81 10.08 8.23
C ARG A 550 -11.40 11.20 7.29
N VAL A 551 -12.36 11.81 6.63
CA VAL A 551 -12.12 12.90 5.68
C VAL A 551 -12.90 14.15 6.11
N ARG A 552 -12.22 15.29 6.08
CA ARG A 552 -12.84 16.62 6.20
C ARG A 552 -12.66 17.37 4.88
N TRP A 553 -13.73 17.94 4.34
CA TRP A 553 -13.68 18.78 3.15
C TRP A 553 -13.44 20.25 3.52
N LYS A 554 -12.75 21.00 2.66
CA LYS A 554 -12.69 22.46 2.77
C LYS A 554 -14.04 23.10 2.39
N THR A 555 -14.73 22.47 1.44
CA THR A 555 -16.06 22.88 0.94
C THR A 555 -17.02 21.70 1.03
N PRO A 556 -17.66 21.43 2.18
CA PRO A 556 -18.47 20.22 2.40
C PRO A 556 -19.64 20.03 1.42
N SER A 557 -20.19 21.11 0.85
CA SER A 557 -21.25 21.04 -0.18
C SER A 557 -20.81 20.33 -1.47
N LEU A 558 -19.51 20.25 -1.75
CA LEU A 558 -18.95 19.51 -2.89
C LEU A 558 -18.56 18.06 -2.54
N GLY A 559 -18.83 17.61 -1.31
CA GLY A 559 -18.41 16.30 -0.80
C GLY A 559 -18.95 15.09 -1.58
N ARG A 560 -20.16 15.18 -2.16
CA ARG A 560 -20.70 14.16 -3.07
C ARG A 560 -19.80 14.03 -4.31
N ARG A 561 -19.51 15.15 -4.98
CA ARG A 561 -18.68 15.21 -6.20
C ARG A 561 -17.28 14.65 -5.96
N HIS A 562 -16.63 15.01 -4.86
CA HIS A 562 -15.33 14.44 -4.50
C HIS A 562 -15.37 12.93 -4.23
N ALA A 563 -16.45 12.42 -3.63
CA ALA A 563 -16.59 10.99 -3.35
C ALA A 563 -16.79 10.15 -4.62
N VAL A 564 -17.65 10.60 -5.55
CA VAL A 564 -17.82 9.92 -6.84
C VAL A 564 -16.57 10.09 -7.73
N SER A 565 -15.98 11.29 -7.79
CA SER A 565 -14.84 11.56 -8.67
C SER A 565 -13.55 10.85 -8.26
N PHE A 566 -13.43 10.38 -7.02
CA PHE A 566 -12.33 9.52 -6.58
C PHE A 566 -12.30 8.17 -7.33
N LEU A 567 -13.46 7.67 -7.78
CA LEU A 567 -13.60 6.38 -8.44
C LEU A 567 -13.32 6.47 -9.96
N ASN A 568 -12.18 7.02 -10.35
CA ASN A 568 -11.73 7.14 -11.74
C ASN A 568 -10.40 6.39 -11.95
N THR A 569 -10.10 5.97 -13.19
CA THR A 569 -8.93 5.15 -13.51
C THR A 569 -7.61 5.77 -13.04
N ILE A 570 -7.43 7.07 -13.20
CA ILE A 570 -6.18 7.77 -12.85
C ILE A 570 -5.98 7.84 -11.33
N THR A 571 -6.99 8.27 -10.56
CA THR A 571 -6.88 8.33 -9.09
C THR A 571 -6.67 6.94 -8.49
N LEU A 572 -7.36 5.93 -9.01
CA LEU A 572 -7.20 4.54 -8.57
C LEU A 572 -5.82 3.97 -8.90
N LEU A 573 -5.27 4.27 -10.09
CA LEU A 573 -3.95 3.85 -10.51
C LEU A 573 -2.85 4.52 -9.66
N TRP A 574 -2.97 5.81 -9.36
CA TRP A 574 -2.08 6.48 -8.40
C TRP A 574 -2.21 5.88 -6.99
N ALA A 575 -3.39 5.38 -6.60
CA ALA A 575 -3.58 4.70 -5.32
C ALA A 575 -2.86 3.34 -5.25
N GLU A 576 -2.90 2.52 -6.30
CA GLU A 576 -2.10 1.28 -6.37
C GLU A 576 -0.58 1.58 -6.37
N LEU A 577 -0.14 2.60 -7.10
CA LEU A 577 1.27 2.97 -7.21
C LEU A 577 1.84 3.63 -5.95
N THR A 578 1.02 4.32 -5.16
CA THR A 578 1.47 5.04 -3.95
C THR A 578 1.06 4.38 -2.65
N GLY A 579 0.13 3.42 -2.66
CA GLY A 579 -0.24 2.60 -1.51
C GLY A 579 0.79 1.52 -1.18
N ARG A 580 0.35 0.50 -0.45
CA ARG A 580 1.14 -0.65 -0.01
C ARG A 580 0.35 -1.91 -0.28
N SER A 581 0.98 -2.88 -0.92
CA SER A 581 0.38 -4.20 -1.14
C SER A 581 0.88 -5.15 -0.07
N TYR A 582 -0.03 -5.80 0.65
CA TYR A 582 0.29 -6.92 1.54
C TYR A 582 -0.34 -8.21 0.99
N GLY A 583 0.15 -9.36 1.44
CA GLY A 583 -0.53 -10.65 1.21
C GLY A 583 -1.95 -10.65 1.79
N GLY A 584 -2.84 -11.47 1.23
CA GLY A 584 -4.29 -11.31 1.39
C GLY A 584 -4.91 -10.34 0.36
N GLY A 585 -4.17 -10.01 -0.70
CA GLY A 585 -4.63 -9.16 -1.79
C GLY A 585 -5.09 -7.76 -1.35
N VAL A 586 -4.53 -7.18 -0.28
CA VAL A 586 -5.02 -5.90 0.28
C VAL A 586 -4.14 -4.72 -0.15
N LEU A 587 -4.78 -3.68 -0.70
CA LEU A 587 -4.17 -2.35 -0.83
C LEU A 587 -4.39 -1.58 0.47
N GLU A 588 -3.31 -1.11 1.09
CA GLU A 588 -3.37 -0.14 2.20
C GLU A 588 -2.91 1.24 1.73
N LEU A 589 -3.68 2.26 2.09
CA LEU A 589 -3.31 3.66 1.94
C LEU A 589 -3.16 4.28 3.32
N MET A 590 -2.01 4.88 3.63
CA MET A 590 -1.87 5.75 4.79
C MET A 590 -2.28 7.18 4.46
N PRO A 591 -2.65 8.04 5.43
CA PRO A 591 -3.02 9.43 5.17
C PRO A 591 -1.93 10.22 4.43
N SER A 592 -0.64 9.93 4.64
CA SER A 592 0.48 10.57 3.93
C SER A 592 0.57 10.20 2.45
N GLU A 593 -0.05 9.09 2.05
CA GLU A 593 -0.17 8.61 0.66
C GLU A 593 -1.52 9.13 0.09
N ALA A 594 -2.63 8.87 0.78
CA ALA A 594 -3.98 9.29 0.39
C ALA A 594 -4.14 10.81 0.17
N ASN A 595 -3.54 11.66 1.02
CA ASN A 595 -3.60 13.11 0.86
C ASN A 595 -2.89 13.63 -0.41
N LYS A 596 -2.02 12.81 -1.04
CA LYS A 596 -1.26 13.18 -2.24
C LYS A 596 -1.87 12.64 -3.55
N LEU A 597 -2.91 11.81 -3.47
CA LEU A 597 -3.57 11.28 -4.66
C LEU A 597 -4.12 12.42 -5.51
N PRO A 598 -3.91 12.42 -6.84
CA PRO A 598 -4.50 13.43 -7.72
C PRO A 598 -6.02 13.22 -7.76
N LEU A 599 -6.77 14.32 -7.70
CA LEU A 599 -8.22 14.33 -7.88
C LEU A 599 -8.62 15.32 -9.00
N PRO A 600 -9.61 14.96 -9.82
CA PRO A 600 -10.24 15.89 -10.75
C PRO A 600 -11.05 16.96 -10.00
N ASP A 601 -11.34 18.06 -10.68
CA ASP A 601 -12.19 19.12 -10.14
C ASP A 601 -13.65 18.66 -9.93
N PRO A 602 -14.33 19.15 -8.88
CA PRO A 602 -15.70 18.77 -8.52
C PRO A 602 -16.76 19.45 -9.43
N VAL A 603 -16.75 19.11 -10.72
CA VAL A 603 -17.68 19.59 -11.75
C VAL A 603 -19.13 19.14 -11.48
N VAL A 604 -20.11 19.98 -11.88
CA VAL A 604 -21.54 19.75 -11.57
C VAL A 604 -22.13 18.48 -12.20
N THR A 605 -21.60 18.04 -13.34
CA THR A 605 -21.99 16.79 -14.02
C THR A 605 -21.81 15.54 -13.14
N LEU A 606 -20.91 15.58 -12.15
CA LEU A 606 -20.72 14.49 -11.19
C LEU A 606 -21.93 14.25 -10.28
N ASP A 607 -22.77 15.27 -10.05
CA ASP A 607 -23.98 15.09 -9.23
C ASP A 607 -25.00 14.16 -9.91
N ALA A 608 -25.06 14.16 -11.24
CA ALA A 608 -26.00 13.36 -12.05
C ALA A 608 -25.63 11.86 -12.09
N VAL A 609 -24.33 11.52 -12.05
CA VAL A 609 -23.87 10.12 -12.06
C VAL A 609 -23.75 9.51 -10.66
N PHE A 610 -23.72 10.32 -9.60
CA PHE A 610 -23.43 9.86 -8.23
C PHE A 610 -24.29 8.66 -7.78
N ASP A 611 -25.62 8.74 -7.94
CA ASP A 611 -26.51 7.71 -7.40
C ASP A 611 -26.47 6.41 -8.22
N VAL A 612 -26.26 6.50 -9.54
CA VAL A 612 -26.02 5.33 -10.41
C VAL A 612 -24.69 4.66 -10.07
N VAL A 613 -23.64 5.45 -9.82
CA VAL A 613 -22.33 4.91 -9.40
C VAL A 613 -22.42 4.25 -8.01
N ASP A 614 -23.16 4.82 -7.06
CA ASP A 614 -23.41 4.18 -5.75
C ASP A 614 -24.12 2.82 -5.89
N GLU A 615 -25.12 2.73 -6.77
CA GLU A 615 -25.81 1.48 -7.09
C GLU A 615 -24.85 0.45 -7.73
N ARG A 616 -24.08 0.85 -8.76
CA ARG A 616 -23.10 -0.04 -9.42
C ARG A 616 -22.05 -0.56 -8.45
N VAL A 617 -21.53 0.30 -7.57
CA VAL A 617 -20.57 -0.10 -6.52
C VAL A 617 -21.19 -1.05 -5.51
N ARG A 618 -22.42 -0.80 -5.04
CA ARG A 618 -23.15 -1.69 -4.12
C ARG A 618 -23.40 -3.07 -4.73
N SER A 619 -23.70 -3.11 -6.03
CA SER A 619 -23.88 -4.32 -6.84
C SER A 619 -22.55 -4.94 -7.33
N ARG A 620 -21.39 -4.44 -6.89
CA ARG A 620 -20.04 -4.90 -7.26
C ARG A 620 -19.67 -4.78 -8.74
N MET A 621 -20.42 -3.99 -9.52
CA MET A 621 -20.13 -3.65 -10.92
C MET A 621 -19.07 -2.54 -10.99
N PHE A 622 -17.88 -2.81 -10.43
CA PHE A 622 -16.83 -1.81 -10.24
C PHE A 622 -16.28 -1.24 -11.55
N HIS A 623 -16.19 -2.05 -12.61
CA HIS A 623 -15.69 -1.61 -13.91
C HIS A 623 -16.63 -0.59 -14.57
N GLU A 624 -17.94 -0.88 -14.59
CA GLU A 624 -18.96 0.06 -15.05
C GLU A 624 -18.96 1.35 -14.21
N ALA A 625 -18.86 1.21 -12.89
CA ALA A 625 -18.80 2.35 -11.98
C ALA A 625 -17.61 3.28 -12.27
N VAL A 626 -16.42 2.73 -12.57
CA VAL A 626 -15.23 3.50 -12.96
C VAL A 626 -15.42 4.14 -14.34
N SER A 627 -15.92 3.39 -15.32
CA SER A 627 -16.16 3.90 -16.69
C SER A 627 -17.10 5.11 -16.70
N LEU A 628 -18.21 5.04 -15.95
CA LEU A 628 -19.18 6.13 -15.82
C LEU A 628 -18.59 7.41 -15.22
N VAL A 629 -17.58 7.29 -14.35
CA VAL A 629 -16.86 8.45 -13.79
C VAL A 629 -15.80 8.94 -14.76
N ASP A 630 -15.08 8.03 -15.42
CA ASP A 630 -14.04 8.34 -16.41
C ASP A 630 -14.60 9.14 -17.60
N ASP A 631 -15.82 8.83 -18.06
CA ASP A 631 -16.52 9.60 -19.10
C ASP A 631 -16.81 11.06 -18.69
N VAL A 632 -16.90 11.33 -17.38
CA VAL A 632 -17.15 12.67 -16.83
C VAL A 632 -15.84 13.42 -16.51
N VAL A 633 -14.80 12.72 -16.03
CA VAL A 633 -13.59 13.38 -15.47
C VAL A 633 -12.34 13.27 -16.34
N LEU A 634 -12.21 12.27 -17.21
CA LEU A 634 -11.00 12.12 -18.01
C LEU A 634 -10.96 13.18 -19.12
N PRO A 635 -9.89 13.98 -19.23
CA PRO A 635 -9.82 15.06 -20.20
C PRO A 635 -10.01 14.59 -21.65
N GLY A 636 -10.69 15.40 -22.48
CA GLY A 636 -10.91 15.10 -23.90
C GLY A 636 -9.63 15.04 -24.75
N TRP A 637 -8.49 15.56 -24.24
CA TRP A 637 -7.19 15.41 -24.89
C TRP A 637 -6.56 14.03 -24.69
N LEU A 638 -7.06 13.22 -23.74
CA LEU A 638 -6.57 11.88 -23.47
C LEU A 638 -7.18 10.92 -24.48
N SER A 639 -6.35 10.42 -25.39
CA SER A 639 -6.78 9.56 -26.50
C SER A 639 -7.34 8.22 -26.01
N ALA A 640 -8.14 7.56 -26.86
CA ALA A 640 -8.74 6.26 -26.54
C ALA A 640 -7.68 5.21 -26.14
N GLY A 641 -6.55 5.14 -26.86
CA GLY A 641 -5.45 4.22 -26.54
C GLY A 641 -4.73 4.54 -25.22
N GLU A 642 -4.60 5.82 -24.85
CA GLU A 642 -4.05 6.20 -23.53
C GLU A 642 -5.02 5.84 -22.39
N ARG A 643 -6.34 6.00 -22.60
CA ARG A 643 -7.39 5.58 -21.64
C ARG A 643 -7.36 4.06 -21.44
N GLU A 644 -7.32 3.31 -22.53
CA GLU A 644 -7.25 1.84 -22.51
C GLU A 644 -5.99 1.35 -21.81
N ALA A 645 -4.81 1.87 -22.16
CA ALA A 645 -3.54 1.48 -21.53
C ALA A 645 -3.46 1.87 -20.03
N ALA A 646 -4.10 2.96 -19.61
CA ALA A 646 -4.22 3.29 -18.19
C ALA A 646 -5.15 2.30 -17.44
N SER A 647 -6.25 1.88 -18.06
CA SER A 647 -7.15 0.85 -17.51
C SER A 647 -6.49 -0.54 -17.46
N GLU A 648 -5.72 -0.92 -18.48
CA GLU A 648 -4.86 -2.11 -18.47
C GLU A 648 -3.86 -2.06 -17.31
N ALA A 649 -3.18 -0.93 -17.11
CA ALA A 649 -2.19 -0.76 -16.04
C ALA A 649 -2.82 -0.86 -14.64
N LEU A 650 -3.99 -0.25 -14.43
CA LEU A 650 -4.76 -0.40 -13.20
C LEU A 650 -5.16 -1.87 -12.96
N THR A 651 -5.72 -2.51 -13.99
CA THR A 651 -6.12 -3.92 -13.96
C THR A 651 -4.94 -4.84 -13.66
N ALA A 652 -3.77 -4.58 -14.24
CA ALA A 652 -2.55 -5.32 -13.99
C ALA A 652 -2.11 -5.22 -12.53
N LEU A 653 -2.07 -4.02 -11.94
CA LEU A 653 -1.70 -3.81 -10.54
C LEU A 653 -2.68 -4.49 -9.57
N VAL A 654 -4.00 -4.33 -9.79
CA VAL A 654 -5.04 -4.97 -8.98
C VAL A 654 -4.95 -6.50 -9.07
N ARG A 655 -4.88 -7.07 -10.29
CA ARG A 655 -4.73 -8.52 -10.49
C ARG A 655 -3.45 -9.04 -9.85
N ARG A 656 -2.33 -8.33 -10.02
CA ARG A 656 -1.02 -8.68 -9.44
C ARG A 656 -1.12 -8.82 -7.93
N ARG A 657 -1.73 -7.83 -7.27
CA ARG A 657 -2.00 -7.81 -5.82
C ARG A 657 -2.91 -8.96 -5.38
N SER A 658 -4.06 -9.17 -6.03
CA SER A 658 -4.97 -10.28 -5.70
C SER A 658 -4.38 -11.67 -5.98
N SER A 659 -3.47 -11.80 -6.96
CA SER A 659 -2.88 -13.09 -7.34
C SER A 659 -1.84 -13.63 -6.35
N ILE A 660 -1.49 -12.86 -5.32
CA ILE A 660 -0.65 -13.31 -4.19
C ILE A 660 -1.39 -14.42 -3.39
N ASP A 661 -2.72 -14.47 -3.45
CA ASP A 661 -3.53 -15.33 -2.57
C ASP A 661 -3.82 -16.73 -3.14
N ASN A 662 -3.66 -16.94 -4.45
CA ASN A 662 -3.91 -18.24 -5.10
C ASN A 662 -2.82 -19.30 -4.81
N VAL A 663 -2.09 -19.14 -3.69
CA VAL A 663 -1.13 -20.12 -3.15
C VAL A 663 -1.78 -20.98 -2.05
N HIS A 664 -2.96 -20.58 -1.53
CA HIS A 664 -3.57 -21.19 -0.34
C HIS A 664 -5.10 -21.46 -0.45
N ASN A 665 -5.61 -21.79 -1.64
CA ASN A 665 -6.95 -22.37 -1.84
C ASN A 665 -6.86 -23.55 -2.82
#